data_AF-A0A848J126-F1
#
_entry.id   AF-A0A848J126-F1
#
_cell.length_a   1.000
_cell.length_b   1.000
_cell.length_c   1.000
_cell.angle_alpha   90.00
_cell.angle_beta   90.00
_cell.angle_gamma   90.00
#
_symmetry.space_group_name_H-M   'P 1'
#
loop_
_entity.id
_entity.type
_entity.pdbx_description
1 polymer ?
#
loop_
_entity_poly.entity_id
_entity_poly.type
_entity_poly.pdbx_seq_one_letter_code
_entity_poly.pdbx_strand_id
1 'polypeptide(L)'
;MNQISLRFLLLSFFILTSITSYGQESIDFIVLDAMTYRSIGPYRGGRSAAVTGVTGKPNLFYFGSTGGGVWKSTNGGNSWQNISDGFFGGSIGAVAVSEYDNNVIYVGGGEKTVRGNMSYGYGMWKSVDAGKTWKNIGLKNSRHIPRIKIHPKNPDIVYTAVLGNVFKPGVERGVYRSYNGGETWEKILYTNDRSGAVDLIMDPTNPRILYASTWNIQRTPYSLESGGPGSALWKSIDGGDNWIEISKNEGFAKGTLGIIGVTVSPVNNEIVYAIAESDDGGVFKSVNGGDTWEKVNDKRDLRQRAWYYTRIYADPQNADKVYVLNVQYHVSEDGGKTFSSHVAPHGDHHDLWIAPEDPSRMIIGDDGGAQISFDGGNSWSTYHNQPTAQFYRVTTDNHFPYRIYGAQQDNSTVRILHRTEGSSIDEDDWESTAGGESAHIAVDPENNEIVYGGSYGGFFTRYNHDTKQINFINVWPDNPMGYAAKDIKYRFQWNFPILFSPHDNNRLYTASQYLHVSTDEGKSWKTISPDLTRNDTSKMGASGGPITKDNTSVEYYGTVFAIAESQHEEGVIYTGSDDGLIYITRDGGENWKNITPVDMPEWLMVNSIEIDPFNEGGMYFAATGYKSGNFAPFIYKTDNYGKSWKKITTGISDEHFTRVVRADPMRKGLLYAGTESGMYISLNDGASWQPFQLNLPIVPITDLVIKNNNLIVATQGRSFWLIDDLTPIHQYKSDLTNKSIHIFEPKNAYQLGRSTSEKPIGKGENHPAGVMIYYYLKDDPDSLKGIQLSILDSKGDTIKTFSTVTQDKELKFEAKKGSNLFVWDMYYPSPEKFDGMILWGGGLSGPIATPGKYKAVLSSGVEFSETNFTILKDPRSDISDEDYQAKFNFITDCQSKLSETHLAIKSIRKTKKSIDDVLSTLSKEENKELFAYADSVVTSLDKIENELYQTKNRSPQDPLNYPIKMNNRLSALCNLAQYSDYPPTNQMYEFKAEITAEIDQQLKSLKEIFNTDIPELNKLINQSEYKPLNATY
;
A
#
# COMPACT_ATOMS: atom_id res chain seq x y z
N MET A 1 -24.11 -65.87 -59.58
CA MET A 1 -22.66 -66.19 -59.59
C MET A 1 -21.99 -65.11 -58.75
N ASN A 2 -21.61 -65.44 -57.51
CA ASN A 2 -20.22 -65.72 -57.09
C ASN A 2 -19.33 -64.46 -57.28
N GLN A 3 -18.58 -63.93 -56.32
CA GLN A 3 -18.11 -64.42 -55.02
C GLN A 3 -17.47 -63.22 -54.27
N ILE A 4 -17.67 -63.16 -52.96
CA ILE A 4 -16.65 -62.98 -51.91
C ILE A 4 -15.45 -62.06 -52.25
N SER A 5 -15.39 -60.87 -51.62
CA SER A 5 -14.23 -60.40 -50.83
C SER A 5 -14.42 -58.95 -50.36
N LEU A 6 -14.81 -58.75 -49.10
CA LEU A 6 -14.33 -57.73 -48.14
C LEU A 6 -15.28 -57.70 -46.93
N ARG A 7 -15.16 -58.70 -46.04
CA ARG A 7 -15.66 -58.63 -44.66
C ARG A 7 -14.44 -58.32 -43.79
N PHE A 8 -14.27 -57.07 -43.38
CA PHE A 8 -13.60 -56.60 -42.15
C PHE A 8 -13.39 -55.08 -42.22
N LEU A 9 -14.48 -54.30 -42.23
CA LEU A 9 -14.40 -52.84 -42.07
C LEU A 9 -15.80 -52.28 -41.80
N LEU A 10 -16.30 -52.41 -40.56
CA LEU A 10 -17.44 -51.64 -40.01
C LEU A 10 -17.72 -52.04 -38.55
N LEU A 11 -16.69 -52.16 -37.70
CA LEU A 11 -16.88 -52.39 -36.27
C LEU A 11 -15.68 -51.88 -35.44
N SER A 12 -15.34 -50.59 -35.60
CA SER A 12 -14.39 -49.89 -34.71
C SER A 12 -14.32 -48.41 -35.09
N PHE A 13 -15.34 -47.61 -34.75
CA PHE A 13 -15.21 -46.15 -34.58
C PHE A 13 -16.44 -45.60 -33.85
N PHE A 14 -16.66 -46.09 -32.62
CA PHE A 14 -17.38 -45.35 -31.59
C PHE A 14 -16.41 -45.25 -30.40
N ILE A 15 -15.34 -44.48 -30.59
CA ILE A 15 -14.64 -43.89 -29.44
C ILE A 15 -15.54 -42.74 -29.01
N LEU A 16 -16.28 -42.95 -27.92
CA LEU A 16 -16.81 -41.85 -27.12
C LEU A 16 -15.61 -40.97 -26.75
N THR A 17 -15.41 -39.89 -27.49
CA THR A 17 -14.77 -38.71 -26.92
C THR A 17 -15.77 -38.15 -25.93
N SER A 18 -15.65 -38.59 -24.68
CA SER A 18 -16.13 -37.84 -23.53
C SER A 18 -15.40 -36.50 -23.57
N ILE A 19 -15.95 -35.53 -24.29
CA ILE A 19 -15.56 -34.14 -24.13
C ILE A 19 -16.09 -33.78 -22.75
N THR A 20 -15.29 -34.03 -21.71
CA THR A 20 -15.40 -33.28 -20.48
C THR A 20 -15.16 -31.83 -20.87
N SER A 21 -16.24 -31.11 -21.10
CA SER A 21 -16.26 -29.67 -20.94
C SER A 21 -15.73 -29.41 -19.52
N TYR A 22 -14.43 -29.15 -19.41
CA TYR A 22 -13.90 -28.50 -18.23
C TYR A 22 -14.55 -27.11 -18.24
N GLY A 23 -15.68 -26.99 -17.54
CA GLY A 23 -16.25 -25.69 -17.25
C GLY A 23 -15.15 -24.84 -16.64
N GLN A 24 -14.98 -23.63 -17.17
CA GLN A 24 -14.04 -22.66 -16.64
C GLN A 24 -14.39 -22.44 -15.16
N GLU A 25 -13.53 -22.91 -14.25
CA GLU A 25 -13.70 -22.70 -12.82
C GLU A 25 -13.34 -21.25 -12.50
N SER A 26 -14.31 -20.37 -12.68
CA SER A 26 -14.21 -18.94 -12.38
C SER A 26 -14.66 -18.66 -10.94
N ILE A 27 -13.97 -17.75 -10.28
CA ILE A 27 -14.43 -17.13 -9.03
C ILE A 27 -15.58 -16.18 -9.36
N ASP A 28 -16.71 -16.36 -8.71
CA ASP A 28 -17.72 -15.31 -8.58
C ASP A 28 -17.34 -14.44 -7.37
N PHE A 29 -16.70 -13.30 -7.63
CA PHE A 29 -16.13 -12.47 -6.57
C PHE A 29 -17.16 -11.91 -5.59
N ILE A 30 -18.47 -11.98 -5.87
CA ILE A 30 -19.50 -11.60 -4.90
C ILE A 30 -19.43 -12.39 -3.58
N VAL A 31 -18.79 -13.56 -3.58
CA VAL A 31 -18.57 -14.37 -2.37
C VAL A 31 -17.29 -14.02 -1.60
N LEU A 32 -16.43 -13.15 -2.17
CA LEU A 32 -15.13 -12.78 -1.61
C LEU A 32 -14.87 -11.25 -1.62
N ASP A 33 -15.82 -10.43 -2.07
CA ASP A 33 -15.75 -8.96 -2.20
C ASP A 33 -15.64 -8.17 -0.88
N ALA A 34 -15.68 -8.84 0.28
CA ALA A 34 -15.37 -8.28 1.59
C ALA A 34 -13.90 -8.41 1.97
N MET A 35 -13.14 -9.25 1.26
CA MET A 35 -11.69 -9.27 1.42
C MET A 35 -11.12 -7.95 0.91
N THR A 36 -10.21 -7.36 1.68
CA THR A 36 -9.54 -6.12 1.32
C THR A 36 -8.05 -6.21 1.55
N TYR A 37 -7.28 -5.57 0.68
CA TYR A 37 -5.89 -5.25 0.93
C TYR A 37 -5.80 -4.08 1.91
N ARG A 38 -4.97 -4.23 2.93
CA ARG A 38 -4.59 -3.18 3.87
C ARG A 38 -3.26 -2.56 3.48
N SER A 39 -3.16 -1.24 3.49
CA SER A 39 -1.90 -0.53 3.24
C SER A 39 -1.04 -0.53 4.50
N ILE A 40 0.11 -1.21 4.45
CA ILE A 40 1.04 -1.34 5.58
C ILE A 40 1.97 -0.13 5.68
N GLY A 41 2.34 0.47 4.54
CA GLY A 41 3.40 1.47 4.48
C GLY A 41 4.75 0.85 4.06
N PRO A 42 5.89 1.50 4.36
CA PRO A 42 6.02 2.74 5.12
C PRO A 42 5.37 3.92 4.38
N TYR A 43 5.00 4.96 5.13
CA TYR A 43 4.55 6.25 4.58
C TYR A 43 5.74 7.15 4.25
N ARG A 44 6.74 6.57 3.57
CA ARG A 44 7.92 7.28 3.10
C ARG A 44 7.81 7.50 1.60
N GLY A 45 7.94 8.76 1.19
CA GLY A 45 7.80 9.14 -0.20
C GLY A 45 8.80 8.48 -1.12
N GLY A 46 8.44 8.43 -2.40
CA GLY A 46 9.21 7.85 -3.49
C GLY A 46 8.99 8.69 -4.73
N ARG A 47 9.71 8.40 -5.81
CA ARG A 47 9.94 9.35 -6.91
C ARG A 47 8.68 10.05 -7.44
N SER A 48 8.75 11.38 -7.49
CA SER A 48 7.80 12.28 -8.13
C SER A 48 8.49 13.06 -9.27
N ALA A 49 7.92 13.01 -10.47
CA ALA A 49 8.43 13.73 -11.63
C ALA A 49 7.47 14.85 -12.11
N ALA A 50 6.41 15.11 -11.35
CA ALA A 50 5.37 16.07 -11.69
C ALA A 50 4.84 16.75 -10.44
N VAL A 51 5.03 18.08 -10.32
CA VAL A 51 4.47 18.87 -9.21
C VAL A 51 3.84 20.15 -9.69
N THR A 52 2.80 20.60 -8.99
CA THR A 52 2.19 21.91 -9.26
C THR A 52 1.48 22.44 -8.02
N GLY A 53 1.66 23.74 -7.74
CA GLY A 53 0.81 24.49 -6.84
C GLY A 53 -0.32 25.18 -7.58
N VAL A 54 -1.27 25.75 -6.86
CA VAL A 54 -2.38 26.51 -7.44
C VAL A 54 -2.25 28.00 -7.10
N THR A 55 -2.28 28.85 -8.13
CA THR A 55 -2.27 30.31 -8.00
C THR A 55 -3.48 30.79 -7.20
N GLY A 56 -3.25 31.67 -6.21
CA GLY A 56 -4.29 32.20 -5.34
C GLY A 56 -4.85 31.21 -4.30
N LYS A 57 -4.28 29.99 -4.21
CA LYS A 57 -4.65 28.96 -3.23
C LYS A 57 -3.39 28.50 -2.47
N PRO A 58 -2.96 29.23 -1.43
CA PRO A 58 -1.64 29.04 -0.83
C PRO A 58 -1.37 27.64 -0.27
N ASN A 59 -2.41 26.91 0.16
CA ASN A 59 -2.25 25.57 0.75
C ASN A 59 -2.58 24.42 -0.20
N LEU A 60 -2.91 24.70 -1.47
CA LEU A 60 -3.36 23.70 -2.44
C LEU A 60 -2.23 23.31 -3.40
N PHE A 61 -1.85 22.04 -3.36
CA PHE A 61 -0.79 21.47 -4.18
C PHE A 61 -1.16 20.08 -4.68
N TYR A 62 -0.54 19.70 -5.79
CA TYR A 62 -0.67 18.39 -6.40
C TYR A 62 0.70 17.84 -6.80
N PHE A 63 0.84 16.52 -6.75
CA PHE A 63 1.95 15.83 -7.38
C PHE A 63 1.52 14.55 -8.07
N GLY A 64 2.32 14.13 -9.05
CA GLY A 64 2.20 12.86 -9.74
C GLY A 64 3.36 11.94 -9.36
N SER A 65 3.02 10.77 -8.81
CA SER A 65 4.00 9.78 -8.36
C SER A 65 4.38 8.81 -9.48
N THR A 66 5.58 8.23 -9.38
CA THR A 66 6.00 7.07 -10.16
C THR A 66 5.27 5.82 -9.67
N GLY A 67 4.41 5.23 -10.50
CA GLY A 67 3.49 4.14 -10.16
C GLY A 67 2.38 4.48 -9.14
N GLY A 68 2.50 5.58 -8.38
CA GLY A 68 1.63 5.90 -7.26
C GLY A 68 0.40 6.77 -7.54
N GLY A 69 0.16 7.17 -8.79
CA GLY A 69 -0.99 8.00 -9.18
C GLY A 69 -0.85 9.49 -8.80
N VAL A 70 -1.99 10.18 -8.68
CA VAL A 70 -2.06 11.64 -8.45
C VAL A 70 -2.48 11.94 -7.02
N TRP A 71 -1.75 12.84 -6.38
CA TRP A 71 -1.92 13.19 -4.98
C TRP A 71 -2.24 14.67 -4.81
N LYS A 72 -3.03 14.98 -3.79
CA LYS A 72 -3.50 16.33 -3.45
C LYS A 72 -3.23 16.64 -1.99
N SER A 73 -2.75 17.84 -1.71
CA SER A 73 -2.70 18.42 -0.38
C SER A 73 -3.51 19.71 -0.33
N THR A 74 -4.27 19.91 0.74
CA THR A 74 -5.04 21.14 1.01
C THR A 74 -4.53 21.89 2.24
N ASN A 75 -3.43 21.43 2.84
CA ASN A 75 -2.88 21.94 4.10
C ASN A 75 -1.35 22.14 4.02
N GLY A 76 -0.84 22.46 2.82
CA GLY A 76 0.56 22.83 2.63
C GLY A 76 1.57 21.69 2.79
N GLY A 77 1.17 20.46 2.46
CA GLY A 77 2.07 19.29 2.49
C GLY A 77 2.09 18.51 3.79
N ASN A 78 1.28 18.89 4.79
CA ASN A 78 1.16 18.15 6.05
C ASN A 78 0.52 16.77 5.85
N SER A 79 -0.42 16.65 4.91
CA SER A 79 -1.01 15.37 4.51
C SER A 79 -1.34 15.35 3.02
N TRP A 80 -1.30 14.15 2.43
CA TRP A 80 -1.60 13.90 1.02
C TRP A 80 -2.71 12.87 0.86
N GLN A 81 -3.64 13.12 -0.06
CA GLN A 81 -4.70 12.19 -0.45
C GLN A 81 -4.55 11.84 -1.92
N ASN A 82 -4.63 10.55 -2.25
CA ASN A 82 -4.68 10.14 -3.65
C ASN A 82 -6.07 10.44 -4.24
N ILE A 83 -6.09 11.04 -5.43
CA ILE A 83 -7.31 11.45 -6.13
C ILE A 83 -7.50 10.69 -7.46
N SER A 84 -6.62 9.77 -7.83
CA SER A 84 -6.73 8.94 -9.04
C SER A 84 -7.24 7.52 -8.77
N ASP A 85 -7.14 7.05 -7.51
CA ASP A 85 -7.60 5.72 -7.10
C ASP A 85 -9.07 5.48 -7.50
N GLY A 86 -9.35 4.32 -8.08
CA GLY A 86 -10.66 3.97 -8.65
C GLY A 86 -10.87 4.39 -10.11
N PHE A 87 -9.99 5.20 -10.70
CA PHE A 87 -10.10 5.65 -12.09
C PHE A 87 -8.93 5.19 -12.96
N PHE A 88 -7.69 5.46 -12.54
CA PHE A 88 -6.48 5.11 -13.26
C PHE A 88 -5.28 5.03 -12.31
N GLY A 89 -4.16 4.51 -12.81
CA GLY A 89 -2.91 4.45 -12.07
C GLY A 89 -1.70 4.39 -13.00
N GLY A 90 -0.63 3.76 -12.52
CA GLY A 90 0.68 3.80 -13.19
C GLY A 90 1.45 5.10 -12.90
N SER A 91 2.57 5.28 -13.60
CA SER A 91 3.42 6.47 -13.43
C SER A 91 2.77 7.72 -13.99
N ILE A 92 2.99 8.86 -13.34
CA ILE A 92 2.51 10.16 -13.77
C ILE A 92 3.69 11.03 -14.22
N GLY A 93 3.62 11.59 -15.43
CA GLY A 93 4.66 12.45 -15.99
C GLY A 93 4.33 13.94 -15.96
N ALA A 94 3.06 14.29 -15.84
CA ALA A 94 2.63 15.68 -15.75
C ALA A 94 1.30 15.82 -15.02
N VAL A 95 1.17 16.84 -14.18
CA VAL A 95 -0.08 17.31 -13.59
C VAL A 95 -0.16 18.81 -13.84
N ALA A 96 -1.28 19.27 -14.42
CA ALA A 96 -1.50 20.68 -14.69
C ALA A 96 -2.92 21.08 -14.26
N VAL A 97 -3.01 22.20 -13.53
CA VAL A 97 -4.27 22.79 -13.08
C VAL A 97 -4.51 24.07 -13.87
N SER A 98 -5.74 24.30 -14.33
CA SER A 98 -6.05 25.54 -15.06
C SER A 98 -6.02 26.75 -14.13
N GLU A 99 -5.38 27.83 -14.59
CA GLU A 99 -5.38 29.14 -13.93
C GLU A 99 -6.75 29.84 -14.01
N TYR A 100 -7.54 29.54 -15.04
CA TYR A 100 -8.86 30.14 -15.25
C TYR A 100 -9.94 29.47 -14.38
N ASP A 101 -9.92 28.14 -14.30
CA ASP A 101 -10.84 27.35 -13.47
C ASP A 101 -10.07 26.22 -12.78
N ASN A 102 -9.77 26.38 -11.49
CA ASN A 102 -8.97 25.39 -10.74
C ASN A 102 -9.68 24.04 -10.54
N ASN A 103 -10.94 23.88 -10.97
CA ASN A 103 -11.58 22.55 -11.03
C ASN A 103 -11.09 21.72 -12.21
N VAL A 104 -10.56 22.36 -13.26
CA VAL A 104 -10.06 21.66 -14.44
C VAL A 104 -8.60 21.23 -14.22
N ILE A 105 -8.38 19.92 -14.20
CA ILE A 105 -7.07 19.30 -14.03
C ILE A 105 -6.81 18.37 -15.21
N TYR A 106 -5.62 18.46 -15.79
CA TYR A 106 -5.12 17.53 -16.80
C TYR A 106 -3.94 16.74 -16.25
N VAL A 107 -3.91 15.44 -16.56
CA VAL A 107 -2.88 14.51 -16.11
C VAL A 107 -2.35 13.72 -17.30
N GLY A 108 -1.03 13.64 -17.40
CA GLY A 108 -0.31 12.88 -18.41
C GLY A 108 0.34 11.65 -17.78
N GLY A 109 0.04 10.47 -18.33
CA GLY A 109 0.64 9.22 -17.89
C GLY A 109 2.09 9.04 -18.37
N GLY A 110 2.88 8.36 -17.55
CA GLY A 110 4.25 7.91 -17.78
C GLY A 110 5.27 8.98 -17.44
N GLU A 111 6.21 8.63 -16.57
CA GLU A 111 7.25 9.54 -16.08
C GLU A 111 8.28 9.92 -17.17
N LYS A 112 8.88 11.11 -17.03
CA LYS A 112 10.00 11.58 -17.86
C LYS A 112 11.31 10.85 -17.54
N THR A 113 11.45 10.39 -16.31
CA THR A 113 12.70 9.88 -15.76
C THR A 113 12.98 8.48 -16.30
N VAL A 114 13.59 8.39 -17.50
CA VAL A 114 13.71 7.18 -18.33
C VAL A 114 14.66 6.09 -17.80
N ARG A 115 14.52 5.71 -16.53
CA ARG A 115 15.33 4.68 -15.87
C ARG A 115 14.95 3.27 -16.37
N GLY A 116 15.86 2.28 -16.22
CA GLY A 116 15.73 0.97 -16.88
C GLY A 116 14.63 0.08 -16.31
N ASN A 117 14.06 0.50 -15.19
CA ASN A 117 13.01 -0.12 -14.38
C ASN A 117 11.75 0.76 -14.30
N MET A 118 11.61 1.75 -15.18
CA MET A 118 10.46 2.65 -15.22
C MET A 118 9.18 1.92 -15.65
N SER A 119 8.05 2.49 -15.24
CA SER A 119 6.70 2.05 -15.62
C SER A 119 6.08 3.05 -16.60
N TYR A 120 5.21 2.58 -17.49
CA TYR A 120 4.56 3.44 -18.49
C TYR A 120 3.21 3.99 -17.98
N GLY A 121 2.63 4.95 -18.70
CA GLY A 121 1.28 5.46 -18.42
C GLY A 121 0.29 5.24 -19.57
N TYR A 122 -0.98 5.50 -19.26
CA TYR A 122 -2.13 5.14 -20.10
C TYR A 122 -2.78 6.36 -20.81
N GLY A 123 -1.95 7.28 -21.29
CA GLY A 123 -2.40 8.47 -22.02
C GLY A 123 -2.80 9.65 -21.15
N MET A 124 -3.75 10.44 -21.63
CA MET A 124 -4.21 11.69 -20.98
C MET A 124 -5.51 11.49 -20.21
N TRP A 125 -5.63 12.19 -19.08
CA TRP A 125 -6.81 12.21 -18.22
C TRP A 125 -7.22 13.65 -17.89
N LYS A 126 -8.53 13.89 -17.76
CA LYS A 126 -9.12 15.18 -17.35
C LYS A 126 -10.08 15.00 -16.19
N SER A 127 -10.03 15.93 -15.25
CA SER A 127 -11.07 16.18 -14.27
C SER A 127 -11.63 17.60 -14.47
N VAL A 128 -12.92 17.79 -14.18
CA VAL A 128 -13.61 19.10 -14.19
C VAL A 128 -14.21 19.43 -12.82
N ASP A 129 -13.85 18.67 -11.79
CA ASP A 129 -14.39 18.77 -10.42
C ASP A 129 -13.29 18.66 -9.36
N ALA A 130 -12.09 19.14 -9.70
CA ALA A 130 -10.91 19.17 -8.85
C ALA A 130 -10.43 17.78 -8.37
N GLY A 131 -10.57 16.78 -9.25
CA GLY A 131 -10.08 15.41 -9.07
C GLY A 131 -11.05 14.45 -8.39
N LYS A 132 -12.35 14.80 -8.26
CA LYS A 132 -13.34 13.86 -7.72
C LYS A 132 -13.72 12.79 -8.74
N THR A 133 -13.76 13.17 -10.02
CA THR A 133 -13.97 12.25 -11.15
C THR A 133 -12.98 12.51 -12.27
N TRP A 134 -12.71 11.47 -13.06
CA TRP A 134 -11.74 11.51 -14.16
C TRP A 134 -12.29 10.87 -15.43
N LYS A 135 -11.90 11.43 -16.57
CA LYS A 135 -12.17 10.89 -17.91
C LYS A 135 -10.86 10.68 -18.66
N ASN A 136 -10.70 9.51 -19.29
CA ASN A 136 -9.63 9.29 -20.26
C ASN A 136 -9.93 10.11 -21.53
N ILE A 137 -8.99 10.96 -21.94
CA ILE A 137 -9.15 11.89 -23.06
C ILE A 137 -8.20 11.54 -24.23
N GLY A 138 -7.79 10.28 -24.37
CA GLY A 138 -7.02 9.80 -25.51
C GLY A 138 -5.50 9.76 -25.30
N LEU A 139 -4.76 9.72 -26.42
CA LEU A 139 -3.31 9.48 -26.46
C LEU A 139 -2.87 8.18 -25.74
N LYS A 140 -3.68 7.12 -25.80
CA LYS A 140 -3.46 5.86 -25.05
C LYS A 140 -2.10 5.20 -25.30
N ASN A 141 -1.52 5.41 -26.47
CA ASN A 141 -0.23 4.84 -26.88
C ASN A 141 0.97 5.79 -26.64
N SER A 142 0.75 6.94 -26.01
CA SER A 142 1.82 7.93 -25.75
C SER A 142 2.92 7.37 -24.85
N ARG A 143 2.58 6.46 -23.93
CA ARG A 143 3.41 5.85 -22.89
C ARG A 143 4.03 6.82 -21.88
N HIS A 144 4.58 7.95 -22.32
CA HIS A 144 5.27 8.95 -21.51
C HIS A 144 4.86 10.36 -21.94
N ILE A 145 4.26 11.12 -21.01
CA ILE A 145 3.76 12.48 -21.21
C ILE A 145 4.40 13.40 -20.15
N PRO A 146 5.56 14.02 -20.45
CA PRO A 146 6.33 14.75 -19.46
C PRO A 146 5.90 16.21 -19.20
N ARG A 147 5.05 16.81 -20.06
CA ARG A 147 4.59 18.20 -19.91
C ARG A 147 3.20 18.45 -20.47
N ILE A 148 2.44 19.28 -19.76
CA ILE A 148 1.14 19.81 -20.17
C ILE A 148 1.16 21.32 -19.95
N LYS A 149 0.58 22.09 -20.90
CA LYS A 149 0.33 23.52 -20.76
C LYS A 149 -1.11 23.83 -21.12
N ILE A 150 -1.80 24.53 -20.24
CA ILE A 150 -3.21 24.93 -20.40
C ILE A 150 -3.22 26.41 -20.73
N HIS A 151 -4.03 26.82 -21.70
CA HIS A 151 -4.16 28.23 -22.03
C HIS A 151 -4.74 29.01 -20.83
N PRO A 152 -4.15 30.16 -20.43
CA PRO A 152 -4.43 30.82 -19.14
C PRO A 152 -5.85 31.39 -19.04
N LYS A 153 -6.54 31.54 -20.16
CA LYS A 153 -7.91 32.10 -20.24
C LYS A 153 -8.95 31.16 -20.84
N ASN A 154 -8.56 29.94 -21.22
CA ASN A 154 -9.49 28.97 -21.79
C ASN A 154 -9.00 27.54 -21.50
N PRO A 155 -9.59 26.82 -20.53
CA PRO A 155 -9.14 25.49 -20.14
C PRO A 155 -9.37 24.40 -21.21
N ASP A 156 -10.10 24.68 -22.29
CA ASP A 156 -10.29 23.72 -23.40
C ASP A 156 -9.15 23.77 -24.43
N ILE A 157 -8.34 24.84 -24.41
CA ILE A 157 -7.13 24.93 -25.22
C ILE A 157 -5.97 24.39 -24.38
N VAL A 158 -5.51 23.18 -24.72
CA VAL A 158 -4.48 22.46 -23.96
C VAL A 158 -3.43 21.88 -24.92
N TYR A 159 -2.18 21.92 -24.49
CA TYR A 159 -1.02 21.42 -25.20
C TYR A 159 -0.32 20.37 -24.35
N THR A 160 0.23 19.34 -24.99
CA THR A 160 0.98 18.31 -24.29
C THR A 160 2.20 17.87 -25.08
N ALA A 161 3.33 17.72 -24.38
CA ALA A 161 4.52 17.07 -24.91
C ALA A 161 4.37 15.56 -24.74
N VAL A 162 4.63 14.80 -25.80
CA VAL A 162 4.64 13.34 -25.78
C VAL A 162 6.03 12.85 -26.13
N LEU A 163 6.67 12.19 -25.16
CA LEU A 163 7.98 11.59 -25.35
C LEU A 163 7.86 10.32 -26.19
N GLY A 164 6.77 9.56 -26.05
CA GLY A 164 6.54 8.31 -26.76
C GLY A 164 7.17 7.09 -26.08
N ASN A 165 7.00 5.91 -26.68
CA ASN A 165 7.56 4.66 -26.17
C ASN A 165 9.09 4.66 -26.24
N VAL A 166 9.80 4.64 -25.11
CA VAL A 166 11.27 4.68 -25.11
C VAL A 166 11.94 3.37 -25.53
N PHE A 167 11.19 2.26 -25.60
CA PHE A 167 11.71 0.94 -25.93
C PHE A 167 11.61 0.59 -27.42
N LYS A 168 10.89 1.37 -28.23
CA LYS A 168 10.85 1.19 -29.69
C LYS A 168 10.56 2.49 -30.43
N PRO A 169 11.01 2.64 -31.70
CA PRO A 169 10.59 3.74 -32.56
C PRO A 169 9.07 3.76 -32.75
N GLY A 170 8.49 4.96 -32.89
CA GLY A 170 7.04 5.13 -33.03
C GLY A 170 6.65 6.56 -33.40
N VAL A 171 5.49 6.69 -34.04
CA VAL A 171 4.98 7.97 -34.55
C VAL A 171 4.22 8.78 -33.50
N GLU A 172 3.95 8.22 -32.32
CA GLU A 172 3.16 8.84 -31.25
C GLU A 172 3.86 10.05 -30.61
N ARG A 173 5.15 10.23 -30.88
CA ARG A 173 6.01 11.30 -30.39
C ARG A 173 5.59 12.68 -30.89
N GLY A 174 5.85 13.73 -30.12
CA GLY A 174 5.69 15.12 -30.56
C GLY A 174 4.91 16.01 -29.60
N VAL A 175 4.57 17.22 -30.05
CA VAL A 175 3.65 18.12 -29.33
C VAL A 175 2.25 17.97 -29.92
N TYR A 176 1.26 17.84 -29.04
CA TYR A 176 -0.15 17.78 -29.40
C TYR A 176 -0.90 18.97 -28.81
N ARG A 177 -1.93 19.41 -29.53
CA ARG A 177 -2.86 20.47 -29.14
C ARG A 177 -4.29 19.96 -29.21
N SER A 178 -5.12 20.43 -28.29
CA SER A 178 -6.56 20.28 -28.31
C SER A 178 -7.21 21.65 -28.14
N TYR A 179 -8.33 21.89 -28.83
CA TYR A 179 -9.18 23.07 -28.67
C TYR A 179 -10.51 22.80 -27.95
N ASN A 180 -10.81 21.54 -27.63
CA ASN A 180 -12.05 21.06 -27.02
C ASN A 180 -11.79 20.25 -25.75
N GLY A 181 -10.75 20.64 -25.02
CA GLY A 181 -10.44 20.07 -23.71
C GLY A 181 -10.11 18.57 -23.72
N GLY A 182 -9.53 18.07 -24.81
CA GLY A 182 -9.00 16.72 -24.96
C GLY A 182 -9.93 15.75 -25.69
N GLU A 183 -11.08 16.18 -26.21
CA GLU A 183 -11.93 15.30 -27.03
C GLU A 183 -11.23 14.90 -28.33
N THR A 184 -10.46 15.81 -28.93
CA THR A 184 -9.63 15.53 -30.10
C THR A 184 -8.24 16.16 -29.96
N TRP A 185 -7.22 15.48 -30.47
CA TRP A 185 -5.84 15.94 -30.43
C TRP A 185 -5.27 16.07 -31.84
N GLU A 186 -4.65 17.22 -32.11
CA GLU A 186 -3.87 17.50 -33.31
C GLU A 186 -2.38 17.43 -32.97
N LYS A 187 -1.59 16.69 -33.76
CA LYS A 187 -0.14 16.69 -33.62
C LYS A 187 0.44 17.86 -34.39
N ILE A 188 1.04 18.80 -33.67
CA ILE A 188 1.49 20.10 -34.20
C ILE A 188 3.01 20.24 -34.30
N LEU A 189 3.77 19.34 -33.66
CA LEU A 189 5.22 19.25 -33.83
C LEU A 189 5.65 17.78 -33.84
N TYR A 190 6.36 17.35 -34.89
CA TYR A 190 6.93 16.02 -35.03
C TYR A 190 8.26 16.12 -35.77
N THR A 191 9.29 15.42 -35.28
CA THR A 191 10.62 15.45 -35.88
C THR A 191 10.98 14.13 -36.55
N ASN A 192 10.88 13.01 -35.82
CA ASN A 192 11.07 11.65 -36.32
C ASN A 192 10.52 10.61 -35.32
N ASP A 193 10.70 9.32 -35.60
CA ASP A 193 10.16 8.20 -34.84
C ASP A 193 10.96 7.84 -33.57
N ARG A 194 12.12 8.46 -33.34
CA ARG A 194 12.99 8.28 -32.16
C ARG A 194 13.06 9.53 -31.26
N SER A 195 12.61 10.68 -31.76
CA SER A 195 12.67 11.95 -31.05
C SER A 195 11.30 12.41 -30.56
N GLY A 196 11.12 12.44 -29.24
CA GLY A 196 9.87 12.87 -28.61
C GLY A 196 9.96 14.22 -27.93
N ALA A 197 8.83 14.89 -27.73
CA ALA A 197 8.80 16.16 -27.02
C ALA A 197 8.97 15.92 -25.52
N VAL A 198 9.88 16.65 -24.88
CA VAL A 198 10.27 16.42 -23.46
C VAL A 198 10.07 17.65 -22.58
N ASP A 199 10.18 18.85 -23.16
CA ASP A 199 9.80 20.11 -22.51
C ASP A 199 8.87 20.93 -23.38
N LEU A 200 8.02 21.71 -22.73
CA LEU A 200 7.02 22.57 -23.36
C LEU A 200 6.68 23.71 -22.41
N ILE A 201 6.91 24.94 -22.86
CA ILE A 201 6.56 26.15 -22.12
C ILE A 201 5.79 27.12 -23.00
N MET A 202 4.79 27.74 -22.39
CA MET A 202 4.00 28.82 -22.98
C MET A 202 4.52 30.13 -22.39
N ASP A 203 4.71 31.14 -23.23
CA ASP A 203 5.07 32.47 -22.77
C ASP A 203 3.96 33.01 -21.84
N PRO A 204 4.31 33.39 -20.60
CA PRO A 204 3.34 33.81 -19.58
C PRO A 204 2.64 35.14 -19.92
N THR A 205 3.21 35.95 -20.81
CA THR A 205 2.67 37.24 -21.23
C THR A 205 1.90 37.16 -22.55
N ASN A 206 2.23 36.18 -23.41
CA ASN A 206 1.59 36.00 -24.71
C ASN A 206 1.42 34.50 -25.06
N PRO A 207 0.24 33.90 -24.83
CA PRO A 207 0.04 32.46 -24.99
C PRO A 207 0.08 31.95 -26.44
N ARG A 208 0.27 32.82 -27.44
CA ARG A 208 0.57 32.41 -28.82
C ARG A 208 2.03 31.98 -29.00
N ILE A 209 2.93 32.40 -28.11
CA ILE A 209 4.34 32.05 -28.17
C ILE A 209 4.57 30.78 -27.35
N LEU A 210 5.10 29.75 -28.01
CA LEU A 210 5.41 28.45 -27.41
C LEU A 210 6.87 28.09 -27.68
N TYR A 211 7.51 27.48 -26.70
CA TYR A 211 8.82 26.84 -26.87
C TYR A 211 8.70 25.36 -26.51
N ALA A 212 9.29 24.50 -27.32
CA ALA A 212 9.28 23.06 -27.09
C ALA A 212 10.65 22.45 -27.41
N SER A 213 11.05 21.43 -26.66
CA SER A 213 12.24 20.64 -26.97
C SER A 213 11.86 19.23 -27.38
N THR A 214 12.52 18.73 -28.42
CA THR A 214 12.48 17.32 -28.83
C THR A 214 13.78 16.64 -28.44
N TRP A 215 13.72 15.35 -28.11
CA TRP A 215 14.85 14.58 -27.58
C TRP A 215 14.87 13.18 -28.18
N ASN A 216 15.97 12.84 -28.87
CA ASN A 216 16.26 11.48 -29.32
C ASN A 216 16.70 10.62 -28.13
N ILE A 217 15.86 9.65 -27.76
CA ILE A 217 16.09 8.77 -26.62
C ILE A 217 15.64 7.35 -26.93
N GLN A 218 16.48 6.38 -26.57
CA GLN A 218 16.16 4.97 -26.68
C GLN A 218 16.64 4.20 -25.44
N ARG A 219 15.80 3.28 -24.99
CA ARG A 219 16.08 2.30 -23.96
C ARG A 219 16.06 0.89 -24.55
N THR A 220 16.95 0.04 -24.06
CA THR A 220 16.93 -1.41 -24.28
C THR A 220 17.08 -2.11 -22.93
N PRO A 221 17.02 -3.45 -22.84
CA PRO A 221 17.34 -4.15 -21.60
C PRO A 221 18.74 -3.85 -21.06
N TYR A 222 19.67 -3.44 -21.93
CA TYR A 222 21.11 -3.37 -21.64
C TYR A 222 21.74 -2.00 -21.96
N SER A 223 20.96 -1.00 -22.35
CA SER A 223 21.49 0.33 -22.70
C SER A 223 20.47 1.45 -22.58
N LEU A 224 21.02 2.65 -22.44
CA LEU A 224 20.39 3.95 -22.63
C LEU A 224 21.15 4.68 -23.74
N GLU A 225 20.46 5.35 -24.65
CA GLU A 225 21.08 6.20 -25.68
C GLU A 225 20.43 7.59 -25.66
N SER A 226 21.17 8.61 -25.23
CA SER A 226 20.72 10.00 -25.24
C SER A 226 21.42 10.83 -26.32
N GLY A 227 20.61 11.50 -27.15
CA GLY A 227 21.08 12.47 -28.13
C GLY A 227 21.29 11.92 -29.53
N GLY A 228 21.04 12.77 -30.53
CA GLY A 228 21.03 12.37 -31.93
C GLY A 228 20.11 13.22 -32.80
N PRO A 229 19.91 12.84 -34.08
CA PRO A 229 19.05 13.57 -35.00
C PRO A 229 17.63 13.76 -34.45
N GLY A 230 17.10 14.97 -34.59
CA GLY A 230 15.77 15.35 -34.09
C GLY A 230 15.75 15.84 -32.65
N SER A 231 16.86 15.80 -31.91
CA SER A 231 17.02 16.58 -30.68
C SER A 231 17.19 18.06 -31.03
N ALA A 232 16.29 18.93 -30.57
CA ALA A 232 16.25 20.34 -30.98
C ALA A 232 15.41 21.20 -30.04
N LEU A 233 15.61 22.53 -30.10
CA LEU A 233 14.76 23.54 -29.44
C LEU A 233 13.98 24.32 -30.50
N TRP A 234 12.66 24.39 -30.30
CA TRP A 234 11.71 24.96 -31.26
C TRP A 234 10.97 26.15 -30.66
N LYS A 235 10.60 27.12 -31.51
CA LYS A 235 9.73 28.25 -31.19
C LYS A 235 8.55 28.31 -32.16
N SER A 236 7.37 28.58 -31.63
CA SER A 236 6.18 28.99 -32.38
C SER A 236 5.72 30.35 -31.87
N ILE A 237 5.14 31.17 -32.74
CA ILE A 237 4.58 32.49 -32.42
C ILE A 237 3.08 32.61 -32.73
N ASP A 238 2.48 31.51 -33.20
CA ASP A 238 1.11 31.43 -33.72
C ASP A 238 0.30 30.31 -33.04
N GLY A 239 0.65 29.95 -31.80
CA GLY A 239 -0.06 28.92 -31.04
C GLY A 239 0.22 27.50 -31.52
N GLY A 240 1.36 27.28 -32.18
CA GLY A 240 1.84 25.97 -32.60
C GLY A 240 1.51 25.57 -34.03
N ASP A 241 0.92 26.47 -34.83
CA ASP A 241 0.64 26.18 -36.25
C ASP A 241 1.92 26.08 -37.07
N ASN A 242 2.93 26.91 -36.75
CA ASN A 242 4.26 26.87 -37.36
C ASN A 242 5.35 26.84 -36.29
N TRP A 243 6.43 26.10 -36.57
CA TRP A 243 7.58 25.94 -35.69
C TRP A 243 8.90 26.24 -36.42
N ILE A 244 9.78 26.99 -35.76
CA ILE A 244 11.13 27.28 -36.21
C ILE A 244 12.13 26.65 -35.24
N GLU A 245 13.13 25.96 -35.76
CA GLU A 245 14.22 25.41 -34.97
C GLU A 245 15.20 26.51 -34.57
N ILE A 246 15.15 26.94 -33.31
CA ILE A 246 15.99 28.03 -32.79
C ILE A 246 17.30 27.54 -32.17
N SER A 247 17.49 26.22 -32.01
CA SER A 247 18.78 25.63 -31.60
C SER A 247 19.87 25.76 -32.67
N LYS A 248 19.53 26.16 -33.89
CA LYS A 248 20.48 26.45 -34.98
C LYS A 248 20.95 27.91 -35.01
N ASN A 249 20.34 28.76 -34.20
CA ASN A 249 20.64 30.19 -34.18
C ASN A 249 22.02 30.46 -33.57
N GLU A 250 22.56 31.65 -33.87
CA GLU A 250 23.89 32.04 -33.44
C GLU A 250 24.05 31.99 -31.91
N GLY A 251 25.18 31.44 -31.46
CA GLY A 251 25.57 31.36 -30.05
C GLY A 251 25.02 30.18 -29.25
N PHE A 252 24.14 29.34 -29.84
CA PHE A 252 23.68 28.11 -29.20
C PHE A 252 24.70 26.96 -29.32
N ALA A 253 24.45 25.86 -28.59
CA ALA A 253 25.32 24.67 -28.57
C ALA A 253 25.50 24.06 -29.97
N LYS A 254 26.75 23.73 -30.32
CA LYS A 254 27.10 23.03 -31.57
C LYS A 254 27.21 21.51 -31.37
N GLY A 255 27.20 20.76 -32.47
CA GLY A 255 27.38 19.30 -32.48
C GLY A 255 26.10 18.52 -32.19
N THR A 256 26.24 17.30 -31.65
CA THR A 256 25.10 16.43 -31.30
C THR A 256 24.36 17.00 -30.10
N LEU A 257 23.06 17.22 -30.25
CA LEU A 257 22.18 17.66 -29.17
C LEU A 257 21.51 16.46 -28.48
N GLY A 258 21.45 16.53 -27.16
CA GLY A 258 20.70 15.64 -26.29
C GLY A 258 19.44 16.29 -25.75
N ILE A 259 19.12 16.02 -24.50
CA ILE A 259 17.97 16.64 -23.83
C ILE A 259 18.19 18.16 -23.64
N ILE A 260 17.11 18.94 -23.78
CA ILE A 260 17.11 20.40 -23.58
C ILE A 260 15.94 20.78 -22.67
N GLY A 261 16.24 21.57 -21.62
CA GLY A 261 15.23 22.23 -20.79
C GLY A 261 15.13 23.71 -21.17
N VAL A 262 13.94 24.30 -21.11
CA VAL A 262 13.70 25.69 -21.51
C VAL A 262 12.74 26.40 -20.57
N THR A 263 13.02 27.67 -20.26
CA THR A 263 12.12 28.55 -19.52
C THR A 263 12.12 29.97 -20.10
N VAL A 264 10.99 30.65 -19.97
CA VAL A 264 10.80 32.06 -20.34
C VAL A 264 10.64 32.86 -19.04
N SER A 265 11.27 34.02 -18.93
CA SER A 265 11.11 34.87 -17.76
C SER A 265 9.71 35.50 -17.74
N PRO A 266 8.92 35.35 -16.66
CA PRO A 266 7.64 36.05 -16.52
C PRO A 266 7.77 37.57 -16.38
N VAL A 267 8.95 38.06 -15.97
CA VAL A 267 9.24 39.48 -15.81
C VAL A 267 9.53 40.16 -17.16
N ASN A 268 10.18 39.45 -18.08
CA ASN A 268 10.48 39.91 -19.43
C ASN A 268 10.53 38.72 -20.39
N ASN A 269 9.51 38.60 -21.25
CA ASN A 269 9.33 37.44 -22.11
C ASN A 269 10.32 37.34 -23.28
N GLU A 270 11.14 38.38 -23.53
CA GLU A 270 12.28 38.30 -24.43
C GLU A 270 13.47 37.55 -23.81
N ILE A 271 13.48 37.39 -22.47
CA ILE A 271 14.50 36.62 -21.77
C ILE A 271 14.10 35.14 -21.76
N VAL A 272 14.88 34.33 -22.47
CA VAL A 272 14.72 32.87 -22.53
C VAL A 272 16.00 32.21 -22.04
N TYR A 273 15.86 31.27 -21.11
CA TYR A 273 16.98 30.42 -20.67
C TYR A 273 16.79 29.01 -21.18
N ALA A 274 17.89 28.39 -21.61
CA ALA A 274 17.92 26.99 -21.99
C ALA A 274 19.13 26.28 -21.37
N ILE A 275 18.96 25.03 -20.95
CA ILE A 275 20.06 24.15 -20.54
C ILE A 275 20.09 22.97 -21.50
N ALA A 276 21.26 22.70 -22.10
CA ALA A 276 21.38 21.72 -23.18
C ALA A 276 22.47 20.67 -22.92
N GLU A 277 22.13 19.41 -23.16
CA GLU A 277 23.08 18.31 -23.28
C GLU A 277 23.80 18.36 -24.63
N SER A 278 25.10 18.58 -24.62
CA SER A 278 26.03 18.50 -25.76
C SER A 278 27.46 18.49 -25.21
N ASP A 279 28.43 18.08 -26.03
CA ASP A 279 29.85 18.33 -25.75
C ASP A 279 30.12 19.84 -25.58
N ASP A 280 29.45 20.66 -26.39
CA ASP A 280 29.44 22.12 -26.32
C ASP A 280 28.28 22.66 -25.44
N GLY A 281 27.69 21.81 -24.60
CA GLY A 281 26.52 22.13 -23.77
C GLY A 281 26.81 23.13 -22.62
N GLY A 282 25.74 23.58 -21.98
CA GLY A 282 25.76 24.60 -20.93
C GLY A 282 24.39 25.24 -20.70
N VAL A 283 24.37 26.32 -19.93
CA VAL A 283 23.23 27.24 -19.80
C VAL A 283 23.40 28.38 -20.80
N PHE A 284 22.35 28.62 -21.57
CA PHE A 284 22.26 29.64 -22.60
C PHE A 284 21.17 30.63 -22.24
N LYS A 285 21.45 31.92 -22.42
CA LYS A 285 20.49 33.02 -22.26
C LYS A 285 20.27 33.68 -23.60
N SER A 286 19.03 33.96 -23.93
CA SER A 286 18.64 34.88 -24.99
C SER A 286 17.92 36.06 -24.37
N VAL A 287 18.06 37.24 -24.99
CA VAL A 287 17.38 38.49 -24.60
C VAL A 287 16.51 39.05 -25.74
N ASN A 288 16.27 38.24 -26.76
CA ASN A 288 15.46 38.53 -27.95
C ASN A 288 14.63 37.30 -28.35
N GLY A 289 14.12 36.57 -27.37
CA GLY A 289 13.17 35.48 -27.60
C GLY A 289 13.76 34.28 -28.35
N GLY A 290 15.09 34.06 -28.29
CA GLY A 290 15.77 32.94 -28.93
C GLY A 290 16.35 33.22 -30.32
N ASP A 291 16.34 34.47 -30.80
CA ASP A 291 16.93 34.83 -32.10
C ASP A 291 18.47 34.76 -32.08
N THR A 292 19.08 35.15 -30.95
CA THR A 292 20.51 34.94 -30.66
C THR A 292 20.69 34.46 -29.23
N TRP A 293 21.76 33.70 -28.99
CA TRP A 293 22.07 33.11 -27.69
C TRP A 293 23.45 33.52 -27.18
N GLU A 294 23.58 33.60 -25.86
CA GLU A 294 24.84 33.70 -25.14
C GLU A 294 24.97 32.48 -24.22
N LYS A 295 26.09 31.76 -24.30
CA LYS A 295 26.41 30.73 -23.31
C LYS A 295 26.90 31.42 -22.03
N VAL A 296 26.03 31.51 -21.03
CA VAL A 296 26.31 32.22 -19.78
C VAL A 296 27.03 31.35 -18.75
N ASN A 297 26.94 30.01 -18.86
CA ASN A 297 27.63 29.08 -17.98
C ASN A 297 27.89 27.73 -18.68
N ASP A 298 29.10 27.20 -18.55
CA ASP A 298 29.55 25.96 -19.20
C ASP A 298 29.84 24.82 -18.19
N LYS A 299 29.63 25.06 -16.89
CA LYS A 299 29.98 24.11 -15.84
C LYS A 299 29.23 22.79 -16.01
N ARG A 300 29.95 21.69 -15.77
CA ARG A 300 29.43 20.33 -15.94
C ARG A 300 28.54 19.88 -14.78
N ASP A 301 28.71 20.42 -13.57
CA ASP A 301 27.89 20.09 -12.39
C ASP A 301 26.39 20.28 -12.67
N LEU A 302 26.00 21.35 -13.37
CA LEU A 302 24.62 21.63 -13.79
C LEU A 302 24.03 20.59 -14.75
N ARG A 303 24.86 19.77 -15.39
CA ARG A 303 24.49 18.83 -16.45
C ARG A 303 25.19 17.46 -16.33
N GLN A 304 25.64 17.11 -15.13
CA GLN A 304 26.49 15.94 -14.87
C GLN A 304 25.80 14.61 -15.23
N ARG A 305 24.47 14.56 -15.14
CA ARG A 305 23.62 13.43 -15.54
C ARG A 305 22.40 13.93 -16.32
N ALA A 306 22.67 14.56 -17.46
CA ALA A 306 21.70 15.38 -18.19
C ALA A 306 20.36 14.68 -18.47
N TRP A 307 20.38 13.46 -19.01
CA TRP A 307 19.17 12.70 -19.33
C TRP A 307 18.18 12.55 -18.15
N TYR A 308 18.67 12.60 -16.90
CA TYR A 308 17.87 12.42 -15.68
C TYR A 308 17.28 13.77 -15.21
N TYR A 309 18.04 14.87 -15.17
CA TYR A 309 17.60 16.10 -14.49
C TYR A 309 17.29 17.32 -15.37
N THR A 310 17.73 17.38 -16.63
CA THR A 310 17.75 18.62 -17.44
C THR A 310 16.41 19.38 -17.44
N ARG A 311 16.33 20.39 -16.56
CA ARG A 311 15.21 21.31 -16.29
C ARG A 311 15.77 22.65 -15.80
N ILE A 312 15.11 23.73 -16.20
CA ILE A 312 15.48 25.09 -15.83
C ILE A 312 14.20 25.92 -15.62
N TYR A 313 14.17 26.80 -14.61
CA TYR A 313 13.01 27.61 -14.25
C TYR A 313 13.43 29.05 -13.96
N ALA A 314 12.75 30.02 -14.56
CA ALA A 314 12.93 31.43 -14.23
C ALA A 314 12.10 31.77 -12.99
N ASP A 315 12.63 32.62 -12.12
CA ASP A 315 11.86 33.19 -11.02
C ASP A 315 10.74 34.09 -11.56
N PRO A 316 9.51 34.04 -10.99
CA PRO A 316 8.40 34.79 -11.53
C PRO A 316 8.43 36.29 -11.25
N GLN A 317 9.29 36.76 -10.34
CA GLN A 317 9.37 38.18 -9.95
C GLN A 317 10.78 38.78 -10.12
N ASN A 318 11.80 37.97 -10.38
CA ASN A 318 13.18 38.42 -10.62
C ASN A 318 13.74 37.88 -11.96
N ALA A 319 14.00 38.79 -12.92
CA ALA A 319 14.47 38.44 -14.26
C ALA A 319 15.87 37.78 -14.32
N ASP A 320 16.70 37.99 -13.29
CA ASP A 320 18.05 37.45 -13.20
C ASP A 320 18.14 36.20 -12.32
N LYS A 321 17.06 35.82 -11.63
CA LYS A 321 17.03 34.62 -10.80
C LYS A 321 16.55 33.40 -11.60
N VAL A 322 17.34 32.33 -11.60
CA VAL A 322 17.07 31.11 -12.38
C VAL A 322 17.52 29.86 -11.63
N TYR A 323 16.71 28.81 -11.71
CA TYR A 323 16.86 27.54 -11.02
C TYR A 323 17.18 26.42 -12.02
N VAL A 324 18.12 25.54 -11.71
CA VAL A 324 18.43 24.34 -12.48
C VAL A 324 18.28 23.12 -11.57
N LEU A 325 17.53 22.11 -12.00
CA LEU A 325 17.37 20.89 -11.22
C LEU A 325 18.48 19.89 -11.51
N ASN A 326 18.94 19.21 -10.46
CA ASN A 326 19.97 18.19 -10.46
C ASN A 326 19.87 17.36 -9.15
N VAL A 327 20.87 16.53 -8.85
CA VAL A 327 20.99 15.83 -7.54
C VAL A 327 20.72 16.81 -6.39
N GLN A 328 21.39 17.95 -6.41
CA GLN A 328 21.04 19.16 -5.67
C GLN A 328 20.45 20.17 -6.67
N TYR A 329 19.49 20.98 -6.27
CA TYR A 329 19.02 22.04 -7.17
C TYR A 329 19.94 23.26 -7.05
N HIS A 330 20.14 23.96 -8.16
CA HIS A 330 21.06 25.08 -8.27
C HIS A 330 20.30 26.38 -8.51
N VAL A 331 20.73 27.46 -7.86
CA VAL A 331 20.12 28.80 -7.97
C VAL A 331 21.17 29.82 -8.38
N SER A 332 20.86 30.58 -9.42
CA SER A 332 21.60 31.75 -9.86
C SER A 332 20.78 33.01 -9.58
N GLU A 333 21.44 34.11 -9.23
CA GLU A 333 20.85 35.43 -9.02
C GLU A 333 21.41 36.50 -9.99
N ASP A 334 22.27 36.08 -10.93
CA ASP A 334 23.02 36.97 -11.83
C ASP A 334 22.79 36.65 -13.32
N GLY A 335 21.61 36.12 -13.62
CA GLY A 335 21.19 35.78 -14.98
C GLY A 335 21.84 34.51 -15.51
N GLY A 336 22.09 33.53 -14.65
CA GLY A 336 22.63 32.22 -15.00
C GLY A 336 24.15 32.16 -15.11
N LYS A 337 24.89 33.18 -14.67
CA LYS A 337 26.37 33.21 -14.78
C LYS A 337 27.02 32.40 -13.66
N THR A 338 26.57 32.58 -12.43
CA THR A 338 27.02 31.81 -11.27
C THR A 338 25.85 31.12 -10.58
N PHE A 339 26.10 29.92 -10.05
CA PHE A 339 25.10 29.11 -9.37
C PHE A 339 25.60 28.67 -8.00
N SER A 340 24.71 28.70 -7.01
CA SER A 340 24.86 28.10 -5.69
C SER A 340 24.03 26.82 -5.60
N SER A 341 24.51 25.83 -4.86
CA SER A 341 23.82 24.55 -4.68
C SER A 341 22.95 24.56 -3.43
N HIS A 342 21.76 23.97 -3.51
CA HIS A 342 20.76 23.92 -2.44
C HIS A 342 20.17 22.51 -2.30
N VAL A 343 19.58 22.23 -1.15
CA VAL A 343 19.02 20.92 -0.80
C VAL A 343 17.54 21.04 -0.46
N ALA A 344 16.79 19.99 -0.77
CA ALA A 344 15.51 19.69 -0.16
C ALA A 344 15.70 18.50 0.83
N PRO A 345 14.64 18.04 1.53
CA PRO A 345 14.74 16.90 2.44
C PRO A 345 15.21 15.59 1.77
N HIS A 346 15.07 15.49 0.45
CA HIS A 346 15.63 14.41 -0.38
C HIS A 346 16.39 15.02 -1.57
N GLY A 347 17.22 14.21 -2.24
CA GLY A 347 17.96 14.59 -3.45
C GLY A 347 17.25 14.13 -4.73
N ASP A 348 17.90 14.38 -5.87
CA ASP A 348 17.44 14.00 -7.20
C ASP A 348 16.16 14.70 -7.66
N HIS A 349 16.26 16.02 -7.86
CA HIS A 349 15.12 16.88 -8.16
C HIS A 349 14.74 16.84 -9.65
N HIS A 350 13.46 16.62 -9.94
CA HIS A 350 12.92 16.39 -11.29
C HIS A 350 11.95 17.46 -11.78
N ASP A 351 11.24 18.09 -10.85
CA ASP A 351 10.24 19.12 -11.19
C ASP A 351 10.13 20.19 -10.11
N LEU A 352 9.80 21.41 -10.52
CA LEU A 352 9.70 22.57 -9.63
C LEU A 352 8.56 23.47 -10.10
N TRP A 353 7.78 23.94 -9.12
CA TRP A 353 6.82 25.02 -9.32
C TRP A 353 7.06 26.11 -8.28
N ILE A 354 7.05 27.36 -8.74
CA ILE A 354 7.25 28.57 -7.95
C ILE A 354 6.00 29.43 -8.10
N ALA A 355 5.39 29.85 -6.99
CA ALA A 355 4.14 30.61 -7.07
C ALA A 355 4.37 31.98 -7.74
N PRO A 356 3.60 32.34 -8.79
CA PRO A 356 3.76 33.63 -9.47
C PRO A 356 3.54 34.84 -8.54
N GLU A 357 2.60 34.72 -7.61
CA GLU A 357 2.24 35.78 -6.68
C GLU A 357 3.20 35.92 -5.48
N ASP A 358 3.94 34.87 -5.16
CA ASP A 358 4.84 34.80 -3.99
C ASP A 358 5.93 33.73 -4.20
N PRO A 359 7.12 34.10 -4.69
CA PRO A 359 8.20 33.15 -4.98
C PRO A 359 8.74 32.41 -3.75
N SER A 360 8.38 32.82 -2.53
CA SER A 360 8.72 32.07 -1.33
C SER A 360 7.96 30.74 -1.24
N ARG A 361 6.83 30.63 -1.97
CA ARG A 361 5.98 29.45 -2.01
C ARG A 361 6.35 28.55 -3.19
N MET A 362 6.89 27.38 -2.87
CA MET A 362 7.45 26.45 -3.84
C MET A 362 6.98 25.03 -3.56
N ILE A 363 6.90 24.20 -4.60
CA ILE A 363 6.84 22.74 -4.47
C ILE A 363 7.89 22.13 -5.38
N ILE A 364 8.63 21.18 -4.86
CA ILE A 364 9.65 20.42 -5.59
C ILE A 364 9.26 18.94 -5.60
N GLY A 365 9.53 18.27 -6.73
CA GLY A 365 9.38 16.83 -6.89
C GLY A 365 10.74 16.20 -7.09
N ASP A 366 11.04 15.15 -6.33
CA ASP A 366 12.33 14.45 -6.34
C ASP A 366 12.17 12.93 -6.15
N ASP A 367 13.27 12.19 -6.00
CA ASP A 367 13.24 10.72 -5.81
C ASP A 367 12.63 10.28 -4.45
N GLY A 368 12.39 11.21 -3.54
CA GLY A 368 11.71 11.04 -2.25
C GLY A 368 10.26 11.54 -2.22
N GLY A 369 9.71 12.04 -3.32
CA GLY A 369 8.31 12.47 -3.41
C GLY A 369 8.17 13.98 -3.63
N ALA A 370 7.14 14.59 -3.03
CA ALA A 370 6.93 16.03 -3.12
C ALA A 370 7.11 16.73 -1.78
N GLN A 371 7.85 17.85 -1.77
CA GLN A 371 8.02 18.71 -0.60
C GLN A 371 7.68 20.17 -0.92
N ILE A 372 7.09 20.87 0.05
CA ILE A 372 6.61 22.24 -0.08
C ILE A 372 7.42 23.18 0.81
N SER A 373 7.75 24.35 0.28
CA SER A 373 8.38 25.45 1.01
C SER A 373 7.49 26.69 1.00
N PHE A 374 7.54 27.46 2.08
CA PHE A 374 6.88 28.77 2.24
C PHE A 374 7.88 29.89 2.57
N ASP A 375 9.18 29.63 2.41
CA ASP A 375 10.26 30.57 2.74
C ASP A 375 11.36 30.61 1.67
N GLY A 376 11.03 30.22 0.43
CA GLY A 376 11.92 30.29 -0.73
C GLY A 376 12.95 29.16 -0.78
N GLY A 377 12.66 28.02 -0.15
CA GLY A 377 13.51 26.83 -0.13
C GLY A 377 14.45 26.75 1.07
N ASN A 378 14.31 27.62 2.08
CA ASN A 378 15.10 27.56 3.32
C ASN A 378 14.63 26.42 4.23
N SER A 379 13.34 26.10 4.22
CA SER A 379 12.74 24.94 4.88
C SER A 379 11.68 24.28 3.99
N TRP A 380 11.45 22.99 4.22
CA TRP A 380 10.59 22.14 3.40
C TRP A 380 9.76 21.19 4.26
N SER A 381 8.55 20.83 3.81
CA SER A 381 7.72 19.79 4.43
C SER A 381 8.39 18.41 4.37
N THR A 382 8.05 17.51 5.31
CA THR A 382 8.56 16.14 5.30
C THR A 382 8.07 15.32 4.10
N TYR A 383 8.86 14.32 3.69
CA TYR A 383 8.45 13.28 2.77
C TYR A 383 8.02 11.97 3.48
N HIS A 384 8.11 11.93 4.82
CA HIS A 384 7.65 10.81 5.68
C HIS A 384 6.13 10.82 5.94
N ASN A 385 5.35 11.23 4.95
CA ASN A 385 3.88 11.23 5.02
C ASN A 385 3.20 10.79 3.72
N GLN A 386 3.95 10.14 2.82
CA GLN A 386 3.54 9.75 1.47
C GLN A 386 3.74 8.24 1.30
N PRO A 387 2.69 7.41 1.14
CA PRO A 387 2.84 5.96 0.96
C PRO A 387 3.13 5.63 -0.51
N THR A 388 4.23 6.18 -1.03
CA THR A 388 4.64 6.04 -2.44
C THR A 388 5.98 5.32 -2.59
N ALA A 389 6.36 4.51 -1.61
CA ALA A 389 7.59 3.73 -1.67
C ALA A 389 7.58 2.79 -2.88
N GLN A 390 8.74 2.66 -3.53
CA GLN A 390 8.94 1.86 -4.72
C GLN A 390 9.79 0.63 -4.40
N PHE A 391 9.15 -0.52 -4.22
CA PHE A 391 9.82 -1.78 -3.88
C PHE A 391 10.07 -2.65 -5.10
N TYR A 392 11.22 -3.32 -5.13
CA TYR A 392 11.57 -4.28 -6.20
C TYR A 392 11.25 -5.73 -5.86
N ARG A 393 11.46 -6.09 -4.60
CA ARG A 393 11.39 -7.45 -4.06
C ARG A 393 10.77 -7.39 -2.66
N VAL A 394 10.18 -8.51 -2.24
CA VAL A 394 9.66 -8.66 -0.87
C VAL A 394 10.03 -10.00 -0.28
N THR A 395 10.39 -9.99 1.00
CA THR A 395 10.54 -11.20 1.82
C THR A 395 10.01 -10.94 3.23
N THR A 396 9.96 -11.99 4.06
CA THR A 396 9.49 -11.93 5.45
C THR A 396 10.39 -12.75 6.35
N ASP A 397 10.36 -12.47 7.66
CA ASP A 397 11.05 -13.27 8.67
C ASP A 397 10.12 -14.17 9.49
N ASN A 398 10.64 -14.75 10.58
CA ASN A 398 9.90 -15.55 11.55
C ASN A 398 9.68 -14.81 12.89
N HIS A 399 9.88 -13.49 12.95
CA HIS A 399 9.61 -12.71 14.16
C HIS A 399 8.11 -12.77 14.51
N PHE A 400 7.73 -12.47 15.76
CA PHE A 400 6.32 -12.28 16.13
C PHE A 400 6.09 -10.91 16.79
N PRO A 401 5.24 -10.05 16.21
CA PRO A 401 4.64 -10.15 14.87
C PRO A 401 5.70 -10.16 13.75
N TYR A 402 5.52 -10.94 12.67
CA TYR A 402 6.56 -11.01 11.62
C TYR A 402 6.77 -9.68 10.91
N ARG A 403 7.97 -9.50 10.36
CA ARG A 403 8.38 -8.30 9.62
C ARG A 403 8.39 -8.57 8.12
N ILE A 404 8.09 -7.53 7.36
CA ILE A 404 8.12 -7.48 5.90
C ILE A 404 9.35 -6.67 5.50
N TYR A 405 10.10 -7.16 4.52
CA TYR A 405 11.35 -6.57 4.08
C TYR A 405 11.27 -6.19 2.61
N GLY A 406 11.84 -5.04 2.27
CA GLY A 406 12.05 -4.67 0.87
C GLY A 406 12.96 -3.48 0.70
N ALA A 407 13.70 -3.50 -0.40
CA ALA A 407 14.58 -2.42 -0.80
C ALA A 407 13.80 -1.33 -1.52
N GLN A 408 13.76 -0.13 -0.94
CA GLN A 408 13.10 1.02 -1.55
C GLN A 408 14.07 1.76 -2.45
N GLN A 409 13.65 2.02 -3.69
CA GLN A 409 14.43 2.83 -4.63
C GLN A 409 14.79 4.21 -4.07
N ASP A 410 16.03 4.64 -4.34
CA ASP A 410 16.68 5.90 -3.96
C ASP A 410 16.64 6.17 -2.42
N ASN A 411 16.34 5.14 -1.62
CA ASN A 411 16.21 5.17 -0.15
C ASN A 411 16.88 3.92 0.48
N SER A 412 16.67 3.68 1.78
CA SER A 412 17.14 2.46 2.43
C SER A 412 16.24 1.24 2.19
N THR A 413 16.81 0.05 2.34
CA THR A 413 16.05 -1.18 2.58
C THR A 413 15.41 -1.10 3.96
N VAL A 414 14.13 -1.45 4.04
CA VAL A 414 13.36 -1.39 5.29
C VAL A 414 12.96 -2.77 5.77
N ARG A 415 12.83 -2.92 7.09
CA ARG A 415 12.04 -3.97 7.74
C ARG A 415 10.88 -3.32 8.50
N ILE A 416 9.65 -3.75 8.24
CA ILE A 416 8.43 -3.17 8.81
C ILE A 416 7.55 -4.25 9.43
N LEU A 417 6.97 -4.00 10.60
CA LEU A 417 6.01 -4.92 11.21
C LEU A 417 4.73 -5.04 10.36
N HIS A 418 4.22 -6.25 10.16
CA HIS A 418 2.93 -6.44 9.47
C HIS A 418 1.72 -5.95 10.31
N ARG A 419 1.92 -5.86 11.64
CA ARG A 419 0.98 -5.36 12.65
C ARG A 419 1.72 -4.92 13.91
N THR A 420 1.10 -4.02 14.67
CA THR A 420 1.61 -3.48 15.94
C THR A 420 0.53 -3.52 17.03
N GLU A 421 0.88 -3.11 18.25
CA GLU A 421 -0.05 -2.89 19.37
C GLU A 421 -0.65 -1.47 19.38
N GLY A 422 -0.08 -0.56 18.59
CA GLY A 422 -0.60 0.79 18.38
C GLY A 422 -1.83 0.84 17.48
N SER A 423 -2.44 2.03 17.37
CA SER A 423 -3.63 2.24 16.53
C SER A 423 -3.40 2.18 15.02
N SER A 424 -2.15 2.24 14.59
CA SER A 424 -1.71 2.36 13.21
C SER A 424 -0.26 1.90 13.13
N ILE A 425 0.21 1.51 11.95
CA ILE A 425 1.63 1.23 11.71
C ILE A 425 2.31 2.56 11.33
N ASP A 426 3.23 3.05 12.15
CA ASP A 426 3.92 4.32 11.91
C ASP A 426 5.46 4.20 11.94
N GLU A 427 6.16 5.33 12.06
CA GLU A 427 7.62 5.38 11.97
C GLU A 427 8.34 4.61 13.09
N ASP A 428 7.66 4.32 14.20
CA ASP A 428 8.23 3.49 15.28
C ASP A 428 8.17 1.98 14.95
N ASP A 429 7.40 1.57 13.94
CA ASP A 429 7.16 0.17 13.57
C ASP A 429 8.04 -0.32 12.41
N TRP A 430 8.94 0.50 11.89
CA TRP A 430 9.89 0.12 10.85
C TRP A 430 11.25 0.80 10.99
N GLU A 431 12.29 0.15 10.47
CA GLU A 431 13.64 0.69 10.47
C GLU A 431 14.43 0.24 9.23
N SER A 432 15.59 0.86 9.01
CA SER A 432 16.50 0.48 7.92
C SER A 432 17.27 -0.80 8.26
N THR A 433 17.59 -1.63 7.26
CA THR A 433 18.30 -2.91 7.43
C THR A 433 19.42 -3.09 6.40
N ALA A 434 20.03 -4.29 6.33
CA ALA A 434 21.08 -4.63 5.37
C ALA A 434 20.68 -4.34 3.91
N GLY A 435 21.68 -4.04 3.09
CA GLY A 435 21.51 -3.72 1.68
C GLY A 435 21.55 -2.23 1.40
N GLY A 436 21.10 -1.86 0.21
CA GLY A 436 21.01 -0.47 -0.24
C GLY A 436 19.59 -0.12 -0.65
N GLU A 437 19.46 0.47 -1.84
CA GLU A 437 18.19 0.94 -2.41
C GLU A 437 17.54 -0.06 -3.38
N SER A 438 18.09 -1.27 -3.50
CA SER A 438 17.68 -2.25 -4.49
C SER A 438 17.87 -3.69 -4.02
N ALA A 439 17.43 -4.63 -4.85
CA ALA A 439 17.73 -6.05 -4.77
C ALA A 439 16.96 -6.89 -3.74
N HIS A 440 17.38 -8.16 -3.68
CA HIS A 440 16.85 -9.17 -2.79
C HIS A 440 17.43 -9.02 -1.39
N ILE A 441 16.68 -9.57 -0.43
CA ILE A 441 17.03 -9.62 0.97
C ILE A 441 16.90 -11.08 1.40
N ALA A 442 17.83 -11.56 2.22
CA ALA A 442 17.70 -12.81 2.93
C ALA A 442 17.82 -12.55 4.44
N VAL A 443 16.92 -13.13 5.21
CA VAL A 443 16.98 -13.09 6.67
C VAL A 443 17.62 -14.40 7.13
N ASP A 444 18.49 -14.33 8.12
CA ASP A 444 19.08 -15.53 8.71
C ASP A 444 17.97 -16.45 9.25
N PRO A 445 17.92 -17.74 8.86
CA PRO A 445 16.83 -18.63 9.25
C PRO A 445 16.75 -18.90 10.76
N GLU A 446 17.86 -18.73 11.49
CA GLU A 446 17.97 -19.03 12.91
C GLU A 446 17.95 -17.77 13.79
N ASN A 447 18.25 -16.60 13.21
CA ASN A 447 18.23 -15.34 13.94
C ASN A 447 17.68 -14.17 13.10
N ASN A 448 16.43 -13.79 13.35
CA ASN A 448 15.77 -12.69 12.60
C ASN A 448 16.44 -11.31 12.75
N GLU A 449 17.37 -11.13 13.69
CA GLU A 449 18.16 -9.90 13.86
C GLU A 449 19.39 -9.84 12.95
N ILE A 450 19.71 -10.92 12.23
CA ILE A 450 20.78 -10.96 11.23
C ILE A 450 20.15 -10.96 9.84
N VAL A 451 20.48 -9.95 9.04
CA VAL A 451 19.90 -9.73 7.72
C VAL A 451 21.00 -9.53 6.68
N TYR A 452 20.79 -10.06 5.49
CA TYR A 452 21.69 -10.01 4.35
C TYR A 452 21.00 -9.27 3.22
N GLY A 453 21.61 -8.21 2.70
CA GLY A 453 20.99 -7.35 1.69
C GLY A 453 21.95 -6.91 0.61
N GLY A 454 21.50 -7.00 -0.64
CA GLY A 454 22.23 -6.56 -1.82
C GLY A 454 21.96 -5.10 -2.18
N SER A 455 22.71 -4.60 -3.17
CA SER A 455 22.38 -3.43 -3.97
C SER A 455 23.16 -3.50 -5.29
N TYR A 456 22.93 -2.57 -6.20
CA TYR A 456 23.66 -2.47 -7.45
C TYR A 456 25.19 -2.49 -7.30
N GLY A 457 25.89 -2.87 -8.38
CA GLY A 457 27.34 -2.95 -8.41
C GLY A 457 27.94 -4.10 -7.60
N GLY A 458 27.13 -5.10 -7.20
CA GLY A 458 27.58 -6.23 -6.38
C GLY A 458 27.80 -5.86 -4.91
N PHE A 459 27.26 -4.71 -4.47
CA PHE A 459 27.22 -4.32 -3.07
C PHE A 459 26.43 -5.35 -2.27
N PHE A 460 27.05 -5.93 -1.24
CA PHE A 460 26.41 -6.97 -0.44
C PHE A 460 26.84 -6.85 1.02
N THR A 461 25.86 -6.75 1.92
CA THR A 461 26.09 -6.52 3.34
C THR A 461 25.33 -7.52 4.20
N ARG A 462 25.93 -7.87 5.33
CA ARG A 462 25.29 -8.51 6.47
C ARG A 462 25.18 -7.49 7.59
N TYR A 463 24.00 -7.35 8.17
CA TYR A 463 23.72 -6.43 9.28
C TYR A 463 23.13 -7.19 10.46
N ASN A 464 23.65 -6.92 11.66
CA ASN A 464 23.10 -7.44 12.91
C ASN A 464 22.42 -6.28 13.65
N HIS A 465 21.11 -6.39 13.87
CA HIS A 465 20.29 -5.34 14.50
C HIS A 465 20.47 -5.24 16.01
N ASP A 466 20.80 -6.34 16.70
CA ASP A 466 21.10 -6.32 18.15
C ASP A 466 22.36 -5.51 18.44
N THR A 467 23.41 -5.72 17.65
CA THR A 467 24.73 -5.09 17.85
C THR A 467 24.96 -3.85 16.99
N LYS A 468 24.09 -3.61 16.02
CA LYS A 468 24.21 -2.56 14.98
C LYS A 468 25.49 -2.66 14.15
N GLN A 469 26.04 -3.87 14.01
CA GLN A 469 27.27 -4.12 13.27
C GLN A 469 26.99 -4.47 11.80
N ILE A 470 27.82 -3.92 10.91
CA ILE A 470 27.76 -4.14 9.46
C ILE A 470 29.02 -4.83 8.96
N ASN A 471 28.86 -5.85 8.12
CA ASN A 471 29.94 -6.53 7.42
C ASN A 471 29.69 -6.47 5.90
N PHE A 472 30.69 -6.06 5.13
CA PHE A 472 30.67 -6.13 3.67
C PHE A 472 31.13 -7.51 3.23
N ILE A 473 30.25 -8.23 2.53
CA ILE A 473 30.41 -9.64 2.18
C ILE A 473 30.30 -9.84 0.65
N ASN A 474 30.69 -8.83 -0.12
CA ASN A 474 30.70 -8.87 -1.58
C ASN A 474 31.42 -10.14 -2.08
N VAL A 475 30.83 -10.83 -3.05
CA VAL A 475 31.49 -11.97 -3.73
C VAL A 475 32.81 -11.55 -4.35
N TRP A 476 32.87 -10.33 -4.88
CA TRP A 476 34.06 -9.72 -5.44
C TRP A 476 34.01 -8.20 -5.21
N PRO A 477 34.86 -7.63 -4.34
CA PRO A 477 34.77 -6.23 -3.91
C PRO A 477 35.45 -5.27 -4.91
N ASP A 478 35.05 -5.34 -6.18
CA ASP A 478 35.50 -4.43 -7.24
C ASP A 478 34.35 -3.49 -7.62
N ASN A 479 34.56 -2.18 -7.54
CA ASN A 479 33.50 -1.20 -7.82
C ASN A 479 33.35 -1.01 -9.33
N PRO A 480 32.22 -1.41 -9.95
CA PRO A 480 32.10 -1.45 -11.39
C PRO A 480 31.68 -0.10 -12.02
N MET A 481 31.51 0.96 -11.22
CA MET A 481 31.00 2.25 -11.71
C MET A 481 31.85 2.81 -12.85
N GLY A 482 31.21 3.19 -13.96
CA GLY A 482 31.90 3.71 -15.14
C GLY A 482 32.33 2.65 -16.16
N TYR A 483 32.41 1.37 -15.78
CA TYR A 483 32.83 0.27 -16.66
C TYR A 483 31.67 -0.34 -17.45
N ALA A 484 31.96 -0.84 -18.64
CA ALA A 484 31.03 -1.69 -19.38
C ALA A 484 30.98 -3.10 -18.77
N ALA A 485 29.85 -3.79 -18.89
CA ALA A 485 29.65 -5.09 -18.24
C ALA A 485 30.62 -6.18 -18.75
N LYS A 486 31.12 -6.05 -19.98
CA LYS A 486 32.11 -6.97 -20.56
C LYS A 486 33.53 -6.82 -19.99
N ASP A 487 33.82 -5.68 -19.35
CA ASP A 487 35.16 -5.33 -18.89
C ASP A 487 35.38 -5.70 -17.40
N ILE A 488 34.36 -6.29 -16.75
CA ILE A 488 34.40 -6.69 -15.34
C ILE A 488 34.31 -8.21 -15.16
N LYS A 489 34.87 -8.72 -14.06
CA LYS A 489 34.92 -10.16 -13.76
C LYS A 489 33.52 -10.75 -13.50
N TYR A 490 32.78 -10.16 -12.57
CA TYR A 490 31.44 -10.59 -12.20
C TYR A 490 30.46 -9.45 -12.41
N ARG A 491 29.46 -9.70 -13.24
CA ARG A 491 28.39 -8.76 -13.55
C ARG A 491 27.21 -9.03 -12.61
N PHE A 492 27.04 -8.16 -11.63
CA PHE A 492 25.91 -8.16 -10.73
C PHE A 492 24.83 -7.21 -11.24
N GLN A 493 23.60 -7.70 -11.27
CA GLN A 493 22.45 -6.88 -11.63
C GLN A 493 22.05 -5.97 -10.47
N TRP A 494 21.36 -4.87 -10.78
CA TRP A 494 20.67 -4.01 -9.80
C TRP A 494 19.85 -4.77 -8.74
N ASN A 495 19.22 -5.88 -9.12
CA ASN A 495 18.38 -6.71 -8.28
C ASN A 495 18.87 -8.17 -8.21
N PHE A 496 20.19 -8.36 -8.06
CA PHE A 496 20.75 -9.71 -8.00
C PHE A 496 20.14 -10.54 -6.85
N PRO A 497 19.94 -11.86 -7.04
CA PRO A 497 19.22 -12.69 -6.09
C PRO A 497 20.08 -13.09 -4.88
N ILE A 498 19.43 -13.24 -3.73
CA ILE A 498 20.01 -13.69 -2.46
C ILE A 498 18.98 -14.58 -1.76
N LEU A 499 19.34 -15.80 -1.35
CA LEU A 499 18.48 -16.65 -0.51
C LEU A 499 19.29 -17.67 0.29
N PHE A 500 18.73 -18.10 1.42
CA PHE A 500 19.18 -19.28 2.14
C PHE A 500 18.55 -20.55 1.58
N SER A 501 19.32 -21.66 1.61
CA SER A 501 18.80 -22.98 1.27
C SER A 501 17.66 -23.37 2.21
N PRO A 502 16.55 -23.97 1.71
CA PRO A 502 15.53 -24.56 2.57
C PRO A 502 16.01 -25.85 3.28
N HIS A 503 17.18 -26.41 2.90
CA HIS A 503 17.72 -27.65 3.45
C HIS A 503 18.89 -27.44 4.41
N ASP A 504 19.55 -26.28 4.37
CA ASP A 504 20.74 -25.98 5.16
C ASP A 504 20.77 -24.49 5.53
N ASN A 505 20.49 -24.19 6.80
CA ASN A 505 20.41 -22.82 7.32
C ASN A 505 21.73 -22.04 7.19
N ASN A 506 22.87 -22.70 7.01
CA ASN A 506 24.16 -22.02 6.82
C ASN A 506 24.43 -21.67 5.35
N ARG A 507 23.69 -22.25 4.42
CA ARG A 507 23.98 -22.20 2.98
C ARG A 507 23.30 -21.00 2.34
N LEU A 508 24.07 -19.94 2.13
CA LEU A 508 23.66 -18.70 1.49
C LEU A 508 24.05 -18.68 0.02
N TYR A 509 23.08 -18.46 -0.86
CA TYR A 509 23.29 -18.31 -2.30
C TYR A 509 23.19 -16.85 -2.74
N THR A 510 23.98 -16.49 -3.76
CA THR A 510 23.79 -15.27 -4.55
C THR A 510 24.28 -15.46 -5.98
N ALA A 511 23.91 -14.57 -6.91
CA ALA A 511 24.26 -14.76 -8.31
C ALA A 511 24.77 -13.49 -9.02
N SER A 512 25.81 -13.67 -9.82
CA SER A 512 26.23 -12.76 -10.89
C SER A 512 25.75 -13.33 -12.24
N GLN A 513 26.60 -13.48 -13.25
CA GLN A 513 26.38 -14.45 -14.33
C GLN A 513 26.59 -15.92 -13.90
N TYR A 514 27.15 -16.12 -12.70
CA TYR A 514 27.39 -17.42 -12.08
C TYR A 514 26.58 -17.53 -10.78
N LEU A 515 26.32 -18.76 -10.34
CA LEU A 515 25.82 -19.04 -8.99
C LEU A 515 26.99 -19.16 -8.00
N HIS A 516 26.89 -18.45 -6.88
CA HIS A 516 27.85 -18.46 -5.79
C HIS A 516 27.19 -18.94 -4.50
N VAL A 517 27.95 -19.65 -3.67
CA VAL A 517 27.51 -20.16 -2.37
C VAL A 517 28.52 -19.83 -1.28
N SER A 518 28.01 -19.51 -0.09
CA SER A 518 28.76 -19.39 1.16
C SER A 518 28.11 -20.29 2.22
N THR A 519 28.94 -20.86 3.09
CA THR A 519 28.50 -21.60 4.30
C THR A 519 29.09 -20.99 5.57
N ASP A 520 29.60 -19.76 5.49
CA ASP A 520 30.33 -19.07 6.56
C ASP A 520 29.89 -17.60 6.71
N GLU A 521 28.60 -17.35 6.45
CA GLU A 521 27.95 -16.04 6.53
C GLU A 521 28.56 -14.99 5.58
N GLY A 522 29.01 -15.42 4.41
CA GLY A 522 29.57 -14.55 3.36
C GLY A 522 31.03 -14.15 3.56
N LYS A 523 31.76 -14.79 4.48
CA LYS A 523 33.21 -14.57 4.65
C LYS A 523 34.01 -15.12 3.48
N SER A 524 33.54 -16.22 2.87
CA SER A 524 34.09 -16.77 1.64
C SER A 524 32.98 -17.24 0.70
N TRP A 525 33.25 -17.19 -0.60
CA TRP A 525 32.31 -17.56 -1.66
C TRP A 525 32.93 -18.56 -2.62
N LYS A 526 32.18 -19.61 -2.94
CA LYS A 526 32.51 -20.61 -3.97
C LYS A 526 31.58 -20.45 -5.15
N THR A 527 32.14 -20.32 -6.36
CA THR A 527 31.37 -20.39 -7.61
C THR A 527 31.07 -21.85 -7.95
N ILE A 528 29.80 -22.17 -8.19
CA ILE A 528 29.30 -23.56 -8.39
C ILE A 528 28.58 -23.74 -9.73
N SER A 529 28.80 -22.84 -10.68
CA SER A 529 28.20 -22.95 -12.02
C SER A 529 29.15 -22.45 -13.11
N PRO A 530 28.92 -22.84 -14.38
CA PRO A 530 29.42 -22.08 -15.53
C PRO A 530 28.63 -20.78 -15.69
N ASP A 531 28.94 -19.98 -16.72
CA ASP A 531 28.13 -18.81 -17.07
C ASP A 531 26.75 -19.29 -17.52
N LEU A 532 25.70 -18.96 -16.77
CA LEU A 532 24.34 -19.47 -16.97
C LEU A 532 23.51 -18.57 -17.89
N THR A 533 24.17 -17.76 -18.72
CA THR A 533 23.54 -16.74 -19.57
C THR A 533 23.96 -16.92 -21.03
N ARG A 534 23.39 -16.15 -21.95
CA ARG A 534 23.77 -16.17 -23.38
C ARG A 534 25.17 -15.59 -23.59
N ASN A 535 25.64 -14.76 -22.67
CA ASN A 535 26.95 -14.11 -22.71
C ASN A 535 27.25 -13.38 -24.04
N ASP A 536 26.25 -12.73 -24.62
CA ASP A 536 26.40 -11.96 -25.85
C ASP A 536 27.07 -10.61 -25.57
N THR A 537 28.38 -10.54 -25.82
CA THR A 537 29.20 -9.35 -25.53
C THR A 537 28.80 -8.11 -26.34
N SER A 538 28.03 -8.25 -27.43
CA SER A 538 27.49 -7.10 -28.17
C SER A 538 26.47 -6.29 -27.35
N LYS A 539 25.88 -6.90 -26.32
CA LYS A 539 24.90 -6.30 -25.40
C LYS A 539 25.51 -5.89 -24.05
N MET A 540 26.85 -5.83 -23.96
CA MET A 540 27.56 -5.58 -22.68
C MET A 540 28.49 -4.37 -22.76
N GLY A 541 28.21 -3.44 -23.67
CA GLY A 541 28.97 -2.21 -23.88
C GLY A 541 28.66 -1.10 -22.87
N ALA A 542 29.32 0.04 -23.03
CA ALA A 542 29.04 1.24 -22.23
C ALA A 542 27.71 1.90 -22.64
N SER A 543 26.93 2.31 -21.65
CA SER A 543 25.61 2.92 -21.80
C SER A 543 25.64 4.45 -21.70
N GLY A 544 24.66 5.13 -22.29
CA GLY A 544 24.40 6.58 -22.24
C GLY A 544 24.30 7.28 -23.59
N GLY A 545 24.74 6.63 -24.68
CA GLY A 545 24.72 7.20 -26.03
C GLY A 545 25.96 8.03 -26.37
N PRO A 546 25.89 8.92 -27.38
CA PRO A 546 27.07 9.61 -27.93
C PRO A 546 27.62 10.77 -27.07
N ILE A 547 26.83 11.37 -26.17
CA ILE A 547 27.21 12.60 -25.44
C ILE A 547 27.64 12.29 -24.00
N THR A 548 26.72 11.86 -23.14
CA THR A 548 27.00 11.52 -21.75
C THR A 548 26.87 10.01 -21.54
N LYS A 549 27.73 9.43 -20.69
CA LYS A 549 27.67 8.00 -20.33
C LYS A 549 26.98 7.83 -18.98
N ASP A 550 26.27 6.72 -18.79
CA ASP A 550 25.63 6.32 -17.52
C ASP A 550 25.86 4.82 -17.29
N ASN A 551 26.99 4.48 -16.67
CA ASN A 551 27.36 3.10 -16.35
C ASN A 551 27.22 2.89 -14.84
N THR A 552 25.99 2.64 -14.40
CA THR A 552 25.63 2.50 -12.97
C THR A 552 25.35 1.05 -12.55
N SER A 553 25.61 0.09 -13.44
CA SER A 553 25.22 -1.34 -13.37
C SER A 553 23.72 -1.65 -13.49
N VAL A 554 22.82 -0.64 -13.54
CA VAL A 554 21.40 -0.87 -13.91
C VAL A 554 21.29 -1.56 -15.26
N GLU A 555 22.14 -1.14 -16.21
CA GLU A 555 22.20 -1.62 -17.59
C GLU A 555 23.04 -2.89 -17.78
N TYR A 556 23.60 -3.46 -16.73
CA TYR A 556 24.31 -4.73 -16.85
C TYR A 556 23.34 -5.84 -17.21
N TYR A 557 23.75 -6.63 -18.20
CA TYR A 557 22.93 -7.64 -18.86
C TYR A 557 23.69 -8.94 -19.05
N GLY A 558 22.97 -10.04 -19.27
CA GLY A 558 23.53 -11.37 -19.23
C GLY A 558 23.83 -11.80 -17.80
N THR A 559 22.95 -11.48 -16.85
CA THR A 559 23.10 -11.83 -15.43
C THR A 559 22.06 -12.88 -15.04
N VAL A 560 22.35 -13.70 -14.02
CA VAL A 560 21.34 -14.52 -13.36
C VAL A 560 20.48 -13.61 -12.49
N PHE A 561 19.19 -13.57 -12.80
CA PHE A 561 18.24 -12.61 -12.25
C PHE A 561 17.27 -13.24 -11.23
N ALA A 562 17.03 -14.54 -11.35
CA ALA A 562 16.20 -15.32 -10.43
C ALA A 562 16.89 -16.66 -10.10
N ILE A 563 16.76 -17.10 -8.86
CA ILE A 563 17.19 -18.41 -8.39
C ILE A 563 16.10 -19.01 -7.51
N ALA A 564 15.99 -20.33 -7.49
CA ALA A 564 15.15 -21.06 -6.54
C ALA A 564 15.77 -22.44 -6.28
N GLU A 565 15.91 -22.82 -5.02
CA GLU A 565 16.20 -24.21 -4.63
C GLU A 565 14.88 -24.92 -4.32
N SER A 566 14.72 -26.15 -4.79
CA SER A 566 13.54 -26.96 -4.52
C SER A 566 13.43 -27.25 -3.04
N GLN A 567 12.27 -26.98 -2.43
CA GLN A 567 11.98 -27.42 -1.05
C GLN A 567 11.76 -28.95 -0.94
N HIS A 568 11.63 -29.67 -2.07
CA HIS A 568 11.38 -31.12 -2.09
C HIS A 568 12.66 -31.95 -2.14
N GLU A 569 13.69 -31.47 -2.83
CA GLU A 569 14.93 -32.21 -3.09
C GLU A 569 16.14 -31.28 -2.91
N GLU A 570 17.03 -31.61 -1.97
CA GLU A 570 18.28 -30.89 -1.78
C GLU A 570 19.15 -30.95 -3.03
N GLY A 571 19.78 -29.82 -3.39
CA GLY A 571 20.66 -29.74 -4.55
C GLY A 571 19.95 -29.63 -5.89
N VAL A 572 18.61 -29.61 -5.92
CA VAL A 572 17.82 -29.24 -7.11
C VAL A 572 17.65 -27.72 -7.14
N ILE A 573 18.43 -27.05 -7.99
CA ILE A 573 18.47 -25.58 -8.07
C ILE A 573 18.15 -25.14 -9.50
N TYR A 574 17.26 -24.15 -9.60
CA TYR A 574 16.88 -23.49 -10.84
C TYR A 574 17.46 -22.08 -10.89
N THR A 575 17.90 -21.65 -12.06
CA THR A 575 18.30 -20.27 -12.31
C THR A 575 17.64 -19.73 -13.57
N GLY A 576 17.35 -18.43 -13.58
CA GLY A 576 16.79 -17.71 -14.72
C GLY A 576 17.58 -16.44 -14.97
N SER A 577 17.98 -16.18 -16.22
CA SER A 577 18.75 -15.01 -16.60
C SER A 577 17.90 -13.86 -17.15
N ASP A 578 18.45 -12.65 -17.10
CA ASP A 578 17.85 -11.47 -17.73
C ASP A 578 17.89 -11.51 -19.28
N ASP A 579 18.69 -12.42 -19.85
CA ASP A 579 18.78 -12.72 -21.28
C ASP A 579 18.02 -13.98 -21.73
N GLY A 580 17.18 -14.53 -20.85
CA GLY A 580 16.14 -15.48 -21.21
C GLY A 580 16.60 -16.93 -21.30
N LEU A 581 17.58 -17.32 -20.48
CA LEU A 581 17.94 -18.72 -20.26
C LEU A 581 17.46 -19.21 -18.91
N ILE A 582 17.08 -20.48 -18.85
CA ILE A 582 16.74 -21.19 -17.62
C ILE A 582 17.60 -22.44 -17.53
N TYR A 583 18.27 -22.60 -16.40
CA TYR A 583 19.08 -23.78 -16.11
C TYR A 583 18.59 -24.50 -14.85
N ILE A 584 18.87 -25.80 -14.80
CA ILE A 584 18.69 -26.65 -13.63
C ILE A 584 19.99 -27.41 -13.32
N THR A 585 20.31 -27.53 -12.04
CA THR A 585 21.18 -28.59 -11.49
C THR A 585 20.36 -29.47 -10.56
N ARG A 586 20.73 -30.75 -10.44
CA ARG A 586 20.11 -31.70 -9.51
C ARG A 586 21.15 -32.38 -8.60
N ASP A 587 22.35 -31.84 -8.57
CA ASP A 587 23.51 -32.37 -7.86
C ASP A 587 24.30 -31.24 -7.18
N GLY A 588 23.61 -30.18 -6.76
CA GLY A 588 24.22 -29.10 -5.99
C GLY A 588 25.21 -28.23 -6.78
N GLY A 589 25.11 -28.22 -8.11
CA GLY A 589 25.91 -27.39 -9.01
C GLY A 589 27.05 -28.13 -9.72
N GLU A 590 27.18 -29.45 -9.56
CA GLU A 590 28.19 -30.22 -10.29
C GLU A 590 27.90 -30.28 -11.79
N ASN A 591 26.63 -30.50 -12.17
CA ASN A 591 26.17 -30.52 -13.56
C ASN A 591 24.96 -29.59 -13.76
N TRP A 592 24.98 -28.86 -14.88
CA TRP A 592 23.95 -27.89 -15.25
C TRP A 592 23.35 -28.22 -16.61
N LYS A 593 22.02 -28.13 -16.71
CA LYS A 593 21.27 -28.38 -17.94
C LYS A 593 20.41 -27.18 -18.30
N ASN A 594 20.50 -26.72 -19.54
CA ASN A 594 19.58 -25.73 -20.10
C ASN A 594 18.21 -26.38 -20.32
N ILE A 595 17.17 -25.77 -19.74
CA ILE A 595 15.78 -26.22 -19.80
C ILE A 595 14.85 -25.10 -20.29
N THR A 596 15.36 -24.08 -20.98
CA THR A 596 14.54 -23.00 -21.53
C THR A 596 13.43 -23.54 -22.45
N PRO A 597 12.17 -23.08 -22.33
CA PRO A 597 11.10 -23.47 -23.26
C PRO A 597 11.45 -23.08 -24.70
N VAL A 598 11.17 -23.98 -25.64
CA VAL A 598 11.49 -23.78 -27.07
C VAL A 598 10.63 -22.69 -27.72
N ASP A 599 9.41 -22.49 -27.22
CA ASP A 599 8.44 -21.50 -27.71
C ASP A 599 8.57 -20.13 -27.02
N MET A 600 9.46 -20.00 -26.03
CA MET A 600 9.72 -18.74 -25.34
C MET A 600 10.50 -17.79 -26.26
N PRO A 601 10.02 -16.56 -26.50
CA PRO A 601 10.78 -15.56 -27.23
C PRO A 601 12.16 -15.33 -26.63
N GLU A 602 13.16 -15.12 -27.48
CA GLU A 602 14.50 -14.79 -27.01
C GLU A 602 14.54 -13.45 -26.27
N TRP A 603 15.51 -13.27 -25.38
CA TRP A 603 15.83 -12.02 -24.67
C TRP A 603 14.78 -11.55 -23.65
N LEU A 604 13.78 -12.37 -23.33
CA LEU A 604 12.91 -12.12 -22.19
C LEU A 604 13.68 -12.23 -20.88
N MET A 605 13.44 -11.32 -19.94
CA MET A 605 14.00 -11.39 -18.59
C MET A 605 13.18 -12.38 -17.76
N VAL A 606 13.81 -13.44 -17.23
CA VAL A 606 13.18 -14.34 -16.26
C VAL A 606 13.17 -13.64 -14.90
N ASN A 607 12.01 -13.11 -14.50
CA ASN A 607 11.93 -12.16 -13.38
C ASN A 607 11.68 -12.87 -12.03
N SER A 608 11.02 -14.02 -12.04
CA SER A 608 10.76 -14.85 -10.85
C SER A 608 10.65 -16.34 -11.21
N ILE A 609 11.04 -17.19 -10.27
CA ILE A 609 10.88 -18.66 -10.32
C ILE A 609 10.18 -19.06 -9.01
N GLU A 610 9.23 -19.98 -9.11
CA GLU A 610 8.43 -20.49 -8.01
C GLU A 610 8.37 -22.02 -8.08
N ILE A 611 8.76 -22.69 -7.00
CA ILE A 611 8.69 -24.16 -6.92
C ILE A 611 7.24 -24.56 -6.63
N ASP A 612 6.73 -25.59 -7.30
CA ASP A 612 5.39 -26.11 -7.00
C ASP A 612 5.40 -26.79 -5.62
N PRO A 613 4.61 -26.32 -4.64
CA PRO A 613 4.60 -26.93 -3.30
C PRO A 613 4.01 -28.34 -3.25
N PHE A 614 3.38 -28.83 -4.32
CA PHE A 614 2.70 -30.13 -4.37
C PHE A 614 3.26 -31.09 -5.43
N ASN A 615 4.31 -30.70 -6.16
CA ASN A 615 4.93 -31.54 -7.19
C ASN A 615 6.47 -31.38 -7.18
N GLU A 616 7.20 -32.46 -6.90
CA GLU A 616 8.67 -32.49 -6.82
C GLU A 616 9.36 -31.96 -8.10
N GLY A 617 8.81 -32.32 -9.27
CA GLY A 617 9.30 -31.85 -10.58
C GLY A 617 8.61 -30.58 -11.08
N GLY A 618 7.73 -29.99 -10.27
CA GLY A 618 6.88 -28.86 -10.62
C GLY A 618 7.55 -27.52 -10.37
N MET A 619 7.43 -26.60 -11.33
CA MET A 619 7.94 -25.23 -11.22
C MET A 619 7.17 -24.29 -12.14
N TYR A 620 7.00 -23.05 -11.69
CA TYR A 620 6.44 -21.93 -12.44
C TYR A 620 7.49 -20.83 -12.57
N PHE A 621 7.45 -20.08 -13.66
CA PHE A 621 8.23 -18.85 -13.74
C PHE A 621 7.47 -17.77 -14.50
N ALA A 622 7.73 -16.51 -14.13
CA ALA A 622 7.24 -15.34 -14.87
C ALA A 622 8.42 -14.66 -15.58
N ALA A 623 8.20 -14.32 -16.85
CA ALA A 623 9.16 -13.60 -17.68
C ALA A 623 8.54 -12.33 -18.27
N THR A 624 9.38 -11.40 -18.73
CA THR A 624 8.91 -10.14 -19.34
C THR A 624 9.80 -9.65 -20.47
N GLY A 625 9.18 -9.03 -21.48
CA GLY A 625 9.82 -8.47 -22.67
C GLY A 625 9.58 -6.96 -22.86
N TYR A 626 9.06 -6.27 -21.84
CA TYR A 626 8.59 -4.88 -21.97
C TYR A 626 9.70 -3.92 -22.40
N LYS A 627 10.96 -4.19 -21.99
CA LYS A 627 12.14 -3.41 -22.37
C LYS A 627 12.55 -3.52 -23.85
N SER A 628 11.85 -4.36 -24.61
CA SER A 628 11.94 -4.47 -26.07
C SER A 628 10.64 -4.04 -26.76
N GLY A 629 9.71 -3.41 -26.02
CA GLY A 629 8.41 -2.98 -26.52
C GLY A 629 7.39 -4.10 -26.70
N ASN A 630 7.61 -5.27 -26.10
CA ASN A 630 6.69 -6.41 -26.04
C ASN A 630 6.03 -6.48 -24.65
N PHE A 631 4.76 -6.09 -24.57
CA PHE A 631 4.01 -6.01 -23.31
C PHE A 631 3.17 -7.26 -22.99
N ALA A 632 3.29 -8.32 -23.80
CA ALA A 632 2.54 -9.54 -23.59
C ALA A 632 2.93 -10.22 -22.26
N PRO A 633 1.97 -10.88 -21.57
CA PRO A 633 2.26 -11.69 -20.40
C PRO A 633 2.97 -13.00 -20.78
N PHE A 634 3.87 -13.44 -19.89
CA PHE A 634 4.60 -14.71 -20.00
C PHE A 634 4.72 -15.38 -18.64
N ILE A 635 3.94 -16.43 -18.44
CA ILE A 635 4.05 -17.37 -17.33
C ILE A 635 4.12 -18.77 -17.94
N TYR A 636 5.06 -19.58 -17.47
CA TYR A 636 5.23 -20.96 -17.90
C TYR A 636 5.20 -21.90 -16.71
N LYS A 637 4.75 -23.12 -16.95
CA LYS A 637 4.72 -24.23 -16.00
C LYS A 637 5.45 -25.45 -16.56
N THR A 638 6.18 -26.14 -15.70
CA THR A 638 6.68 -27.51 -15.90
C THR A 638 6.17 -28.41 -14.77
N ASP A 639 5.99 -29.69 -15.07
CA ASP A 639 5.69 -30.75 -14.07
C ASP A 639 6.81 -31.80 -13.99
N ASN A 640 7.90 -31.64 -14.76
CA ASN A 640 8.91 -32.68 -14.96
C ASN A 640 10.35 -32.14 -15.09
N TYR A 641 10.73 -31.22 -14.19
CA TYR A 641 12.09 -30.64 -14.12
C TYR A 641 12.51 -29.93 -15.41
N GLY A 642 11.57 -29.27 -16.09
CA GLY A 642 11.80 -28.49 -17.31
C GLY A 642 12.00 -29.32 -18.58
N LYS A 643 11.63 -30.61 -18.59
CA LYS A 643 11.65 -31.42 -19.82
C LYS A 643 10.58 -30.99 -20.82
N SER A 644 9.46 -30.46 -20.34
CA SER A 644 8.39 -29.89 -21.17
C SER A 644 7.73 -28.72 -20.46
N TRP A 645 7.24 -27.76 -21.24
CA TRP A 645 6.66 -26.52 -20.73
C TRP A 645 5.28 -26.24 -21.31
N LYS A 646 4.47 -25.52 -20.54
CA LYS A 646 3.19 -24.98 -20.97
C LYS A 646 3.11 -23.50 -20.62
N LYS A 647 2.84 -22.65 -21.61
CA LYS A 647 2.48 -21.24 -21.36
C LYS A 647 1.08 -21.17 -20.74
N ILE A 648 0.94 -20.45 -19.64
CA ILE A 648 -0.26 -20.42 -18.79
C ILE A 648 -0.70 -18.97 -18.52
N THR A 649 -1.07 -18.22 -19.57
CA THR A 649 -1.43 -16.79 -19.46
C THR A 649 -2.85 -16.46 -19.89
N THR A 650 -3.67 -17.47 -20.18
CA THR A 650 -5.06 -17.28 -20.61
C THR A 650 -5.85 -16.49 -19.57
N GLY A 651 -6.45 -15.36 -19.96
CA GLY A 651 -7.22 -14.49 -19.07
C GLY A 651 -6.45 -13.28 -18.53
N ILE A 652 -5.12 -13.21 -18.72
CA ILE A 652 -4.32 -12.01 -18.48
C ILE A 652 -4.33 -11.14 -19.74
N SER A 653 -4.56 -9.84 -19.59
CA SER A 653 -4.52 -8.86 -20.68
C SER A 653 -3.15 -8.80 -21.37
N ASP A 654 -3.13 -8.66 -22.70
CA ASP A 654 -1.89 -8.60 -23.52
C ASP A 654 -1.02 -7.36 -23.26
N GLU A 655 -1.51 -6.38 -22.52
CA GLU A 655 -0.73 -5.21 -22.09
C GLU A 655 -0.25 -5.32 -20.63
N HIS A 656 -0.71 -6.33 -19.88
CA HIS A 656 -0.37 -6.54 -18.48
C HIS A 656 0.79 -7.52 -18.38
N PHE A 657 1.97 -7.10 -18.86
CA PHE A 657 3.16 -7.94 -18.75
C PHE A 657 3.38 -8.41 -17.31
N THR A 658 3.77 -9.67 -17.18
CA THR A 658 3.87 -10.37 -15.90
C THR A 658 5.23 -10.11 -15.26
N ARG A 659 5.23 -9.89 -13.94
CA ARG A 659 6.44 -9.66 -13.15
C ARG A 659 6.69 -10.83 -12.21
N VAL A 660 5.65 -11.37 -11.58
CA VAL A 660 5.80 -12.40 -10.56
C VAL A 660 4.66 -13.41 -10.60
N VAL A 661 4.97 -14.67 -10.30
CA VAL A 661 4.00 -15.74 -10.02
C VAL A 661 4.37 -16.40 -8.68
N ARG A 662 3.36 -16.72 -7.86
CA ARG A 662 3.49 -17.45 -6.60
C ARG A 662 2.44 -18.56 -6.51
N ALA A 663 2.84 -19.71 -5.98
CA ALA A 663 1.96 -20.82 -5.72
C ALA A 663 1.52 -20.78 -4.26
N ASP A 664 0.24 -21.00 -4.02
CA ASP A 664 -0.27 -21.07 -2.66
C ASP A 664 0.14 -22.40 -2.02
N PRO A 665 0.81 -22.39 -0.85
CA PRO A 665 1.30 -23.62 -0.22
C PRO A 665 0.19 -24.44 0.44
N MET A 666 -1.03 -23.90 0.60
CA MET A 666 -2.15 -24.54 1.28
C MET A 666 -3.20 -25.11 0.33
N ARG A 667 -3.32 -24.58 -0.89
CA ARG A 667 -4.27 -25.06 -1.89
C ARG A 667 -3.59 -25.36 -3.23
N LYS A 668 -3.56 -26.66 -3.58
CA LYS A 668 -3.06 -27.11 -4.89
C LYS A 668 -3.78 -26.42 -6.05
N GLY A 669 -3.00 -25.92 -7.01
CA GLY A 669 -3.49 -25.23 -8.21
C GLY A 669 -3.92 -23.78 -8.00
N LEU A 670 -3.88 -23.26 -6.77
CA LEU A 670 -4.11 -21.84 -6.49
C LEU A 670 -2.82 -21.05 -6.72
N LEU A 671 -2.87 -20.10 -7.67
CA LEU A 671 -1.73 -19.26 -8.05
C LEU A 671 -2.12 -17.78 -8.00
N TYR A 672 -1.15 -16.93 -7.66
CA TYR A 672 -1.25 -15.48 -7.72
C TYR A 672 -0.21 -14.92 -8.70
N ALA A 673 -0.59 -13.91 -9.48
CA ALA A 673 0.31 -13.23 -10.40
C ALA A 673 0.26 -11.71 -10.24
N GLY A 674 1.44 -11.09 -10.19
CA GLY A 674 1.63 -9.64 -10.22
C GLY A 674 2.02 -9.17 -11.62
N THR A 675 1.40 -8.09 -12.08
CA THR A 675 1.61 -7.50 -13.41
C THR A 675 1.90 -6.00 -13.32
N GLU A 676 2.22 -5.39 -14.45
CA GLU A 676 2.37 -3.93 -14.56
C GLU A 676 1.13 -3.12 -14.12
N SER A 677 -0.05 -3.71 -14.20
CA SER A 677 -1.32 -3.00 -14.00
C SER A 677 -2.15 -3.56 -12.85
N GLY A 678 -1.63 -4.52 -12.07
CA GLY A 678 -2.33 -5.08 -10.92
C GLY A 678 -2.21 -6.60 -10.75
N MET A 679 -3.16 -7.15 -10.00
CA MET A 679 -3.15 -8.54 -9.49
C MET A 679 -4.06 -9.46 -10.30
N TYR A 680 -3.65 -10.73 -10.44
CA TYR A 680 -4.45 -11.83 -11.00
C TYR A 680 -4.40 -13.07 -10.11
N ILE A 681 -5.44 -13.88 -10.17
CA ILE A 681 -5.58 -15.16 -9.45
C ILE A 681 -5.99 -16.28 -10.41
N SER A 682 -5.53 -17.49 -10.15
CA SER A 682 -5.94 -18.71 -10.85
C SER A 682 -6.26 -19.80 -9.82
N LEU A 683 -7.39 -20.49 -9.97
CA LEU A 683 -7.76 -21.65 -9.15
C LEU A 683 -7.42 -23.00 -9.78
N ASN A 684 -6.97 -22.99 -11.03
CA ASN A 684 -6.83 -24.17 -11.87
C ASN A 684 -5.44 -24.27 -12.48
N ASP A 685 -4.43 -23.98 -11.67
CA ASP A 685 -3.05 -24.28 -11.98
C ASP A 685 -2.51 -23.51 -13.20
N GLY A 686 -3.02 -22.28 -13.37
CA GLY A 686 -2.68 -21.35 -14.45
C GLY A 686 -3.44 -21.58 -15.75
N ALA A 687 -4.37 -22.54 -15.81
CA ALA A 687 -5.15 -22.78 -17.03
C ALA A 687 -5.99 -21.55 -17.42
N SER A 688 -6.49 -20.79 -16.45
CA SER A 688 -7.13 -19.49 -16.68
C SER A 688 -6.95 -18.56 -15.48
N TRP A 689 -6.73 -17.27 -15.77
CA TRP A 689 -6.57 -16.21 -14.78
C TRP A 689 -7.77 -15.26 -14.76
N GLN A 690 -8.02 -14.66 -13.60
CA GLN A 690 -8.99 -13.59 -13.41
C GLN A 690 -8.36 -12.42 -12.66
N PRO A 691 -8.77 -11.16 -12.91
CA PRO A 691 -8.32 -10.03 -12.11
C PRO A 691 -8.65 -10.23 -10.62
N PHE A 692 -7.67 -9.96 -9.77
CA PHE A 692 -7.79 -10.05 -8.31
C PHE A 692 -7.47 -8.71 -7.65
N GLN A 693 -8.09 -7.65 -8.20
CA GLN A 693 -7.74 -6.27 -7.84
C GLN A 693 -8.33 -5.83 -6.50
N LEU A 694 -9.58 -6.21 -6.19
CA LEU A 694 -10.32 -5.77 -5.00
C LEU A 694 -10.20 -4.24 -4.81
N ASN A 695 -9.73 -3.77 -3.65
CA ASN A 695 -9.47 -2.36 -3.35
C ASN A 695 -8.00 -1.94 -3.58
N LEU A 696 -7.13 -2.81 -4.08
CA LEU A 696 -5.75 -2.44 -4.39
C LEU A 696 -5.75 -1.38 -5.51
N PRO A 697 -4.95 -0.31 -5.42
CA PRO A 697 -4.81 0.65 -6.52
C PRO A 697 -4.25 0.00 -7.80
N ILE A 698 -4.52 0.60 -8.96
CA ILE A 698 -3.86 0.21 -10.21
C ILE A 698 -2.39 0.63 -10.12
N VAL A 699 -1.50 -0.32 -9.85
CA VAL A 699 -0.07 -0.08 -9.60
C VAL A 699 0.76 -1.27 -10.10
N PRO A 700 2.01 -1.06 -10.56
CA PRO A 700 2.92 -2.16 -10.86
C PRO A 700 3.16 -3.03 -9.62
N ILE A 701 2.92 -4.32 -9.76
CA ILE A 701 3.17 -5.34 -8.74
C ILE A 701 4.52 -6.00 -9.04
N THR A 702 5.53 -5.69 -8.25
CA THR A 702 6.91 -6.10 -8.53
C THR A 702 7.24 -7.47 -7.97
N ASP A 703 6.68 -7.81 -6.81
CA ASP A 703 6.92 -9.09 -6.15
C ASP A 703 5.83 -9.44 -5.13
N LEU A 704 5.74 -10.72 -4.78
CA LEU A 704 4.73 -11.29 -3.87
C LEU A 704 5.38 -12.28 -2.91
N VAL A 705 4.88 -12.34 -1.67
CA VAL A 705 5.22 -13.38 -0.68
C VAL A 705 3.98 -13.82 0.07
N ILE A 706 3.90 -15.10 0.39
CA ILE A 706 2.86 -15.68 1.24
C ILE A 706 3.49 -16.06 2.58
N LYS A 707 2.90 -15.57 3.67
CA LYS A 707 3.36 -15.87 5.04
C LYS A 707 2.16 -16.08 5.95
N ASN A 708 2.06 -17.21 6.64
CA ASN A 708 0.98 -17.47 7.61
C ASN A 708 -0.44 -17.20 7.05
N ASN A 709 -0.73 -17.60 5.81
CA ASN A 709 -1.98 -17.30 5.08
C ASN A 709 -2.25 -15.79 4.85
N ASN A 710 -1.23 -14.95 4.93
CA ASN A 710 -1.24 -13.58 4.43
C ASN A 710 -0.67 -13.55 3.00
N LEU A 711 -1.24 -12.72 2.13
CA LEU A 711 -0.63 -12.37 0.84
C LEU A 711 -0.04 -10.98 0.94
N ILE A 712 1.29 -10.88 0.87
CA ILE A 712 2.04 -9.61 0.91
C ILE A 712 2.38 -9.19 -0.52
N VAL A 713 2.15 -7.91 -0.81
CA VAL A 713 2.29 -7.31 -2.12
C VAL A 713 3.30 -6.17 -2.06
N ALA A 714 4.43 -6.34 -2.76
CA ALA A 714 5.32 -5.23 -3.07
C ALA A 714 4.82 -4.49 -4.31
N THR A 715 4.66 -3.18 -4.16
CA THR A 715 4.28 -2.31 -5.26
C THR A 715 5.44 -1.38 -5.60
N GLN A 716 5.47 -0.91 -6.85
CA GLN A 716 6.34 0.18 -7.24
C GLN A 716 5.55 1.50 -7.21
N GLY A 717 5.49 2.16 -6.04
CA GLY A 717 4.87 3.48 -5.92
C GLY A 717 3.65 3.57 -5.01
N ARG A 718 3.26 2.49 -4.32
CA ARG A 718 2.15 2.46 -3.36
C ARG A 718 2.51 1.77 -2.04
N SER A 719 3.80 1.63 -1.72
CA SER A 719 4.29 0.93 -0.53
C SER A 719 3.83 -0.54 -0.44
N PHE A 720 3.92 -1.19 0.72
CA PHE A 720 3.44 -2.57 0.89
C PHE A 720 1.92 -2.63 1.13
N TRP A 721 1.29 -3.63 0.53
CA TRP A 721 -0.11 -3.98 0.76
C TRP A 721 -0.23 -5.44 1.18
N LEU A 722 -1.30 -5.78 1.88
CA LEU A 722 -1.44 -7.11 2.47
C LEU A 722 -2.91 -7.54 2.56
N ILE A 723 -3.21 -8.79 2.22
CA ILE A 723 -4.46 -9.46 2.63
C ILE A 723 -4.19 -10.22 3.94
N ASP A 724 -4.98 -9.93 4.97
CA ASP A 724 -4.76 -10.47 6.32
C ASP A 724 -5.14 -11.96 6.46
N ASP A 725 -6.05 -12.44 5.62
CA ASP A 725 -6.59 -13.80 5.68
C ASP A 725 -6.98 -14.36 4.29
N LEU A 726 -6.22 -15.34 3.80
CA LEU A 726 -6.51 -16.08 2.56
C LEU A 726 -7.49 -17.26 2.75
N THR A 727 -7.89 -17.58 3.98
CA THR A 727 -8.73 -18.76 4.29
C THR A 727 -10.08 -18.75 3.54
N PRO A 728 -10.75 -17.61 3.28
CA PRO A 728 -11.94 -17.60 2.43
C PRO A 728 -11.69 -18.10 1.00
N ILE A 729 -10.53 -17.78 0.41
CA ILE A 729 -10.13 -18.27 -0.93
C ILE A 729 -9.83 -19.76 -0.89
N HIS A 730 -9.17 -20.24 0.17
CA HIS A 730 -8.91 -21.68 0.35
C HIS A 730 -10.20 -22.50 0.43
N GLN A 731 -11.24 -21.92 1.03
CA GLN A 731 -12.56 -22.55 1.19
C GLN A 731 -13.50 -22.36 -0.02
N TYR A 732 -13.18 -21.48 -0.97
CA TYR A 732 -14.05 -21.20 -2.11
C TYR A 732 -14.34 -22.44 -2.95
N LYS A 733 -15.63 -22.67 -3.20
CA LYS A 733 -16.20 -23.67 -4.11
C LYS A 733 -17.27 -23.00 -4.98
N SER A 734 -17.40 -23.46 -6.23
CA SER A 734 -18.31 -22.86 -7.20
C SER A 734 -19.80 -22.96 -6.83
N ASP A 735 -20.17 -23.88 -5.93
CA ASP A 735 -21.54 -24.06 -5.44
C ASP A 735 -21.92 -23.10 -4.29
N LEU A 736 -20.97 -22.32 -3.74
CA LEU A 736 -21.24 -21.39 -2.64
C LEU A 736 -22.27 -20.31 -3.00
N THR A 737 -22.30 -19.86 -4.24
CA THR A 737 -23.28 -18.89 -4.75
C THR A 737 -24.72 -19.41 -4.75
N ASN A 738 -24.90 -20.74 -4.65
CA ASN A 738 -26.22 -21.35 -4.54
C ASN A 738 -26.75 -21.37 -3.11
N LYS A 739 -25.87 -21.27 -2.10
CA LYS A 739 -26.27 -21.23 -0.68
C LYS A 739 -26.91 -19.90 -0.34
N SER A 740 -27.95 -19.89 0.51
CA SER A 740 -28.59 -18.64 0.95
C SER A 740 -27.64 -17.82 1.84
N ILE A 741 -26.94 -18.51 2.75
CA ILE A 741 -25.95 -17.98 3.67
C ILE A 741 -24.77 -18.95 3.78
N HIS A 742 -23.59 -18.42 4.08
CA HIS A 742 -22.41 -19.23 4.39
C HIS A 742 -21.47 -18.47 5.32
N ILE A 743 -21.01 -19.10 6.40
CA ILE A 743 -19.91 -18.59 7.22
C ILE A 743 -18.63 -19.35 6.87
N PHE A 744 -17.54 -18.62 6.67
CA PHE A 744 -16.22 -19.21 6.40
C PHE A 744 -15.51 -19.51 7.72
N GLU A 745 -14.71 -20.58 7.75
CA GLU A 745 -13.79 -20.82 8.87
C GLU A 745 -12.78 -19.67 8.98
N PRO A 746 -12.73 -18.95 10.12
CA PRO A 746 -11.76 -17.88 10.35
C PRO A 746 -10.34 -18.43 10.49
N LYS A 747 -9.34 -17.66 10.04
CA LYS A 747 -7.96 -17.86 10.49
C LYS A 747 -7.86 -17.70 12.01
N ASN A 748 -6.97 -18.48 12.63
CA ASN A 748 -6.69 -18.37 14.06
C ASN A 748 -6.32 -16.94 14.44
N ALA A 749 -6.96 -16.42 15.50
CA ALA A 749 -6.70 -15.09 16.03
C ALA A 749 -5.79 -15.18 17.26
N TYR A 750 -4.92 -14.21 17.46
CA TYR A 750 -4.14 -14.09 18.69
C TYR A 750 -4.84 -13.17 19.67
N GLN A 751 -4.81 -13.51 20.96
CA GLN A 751 -5.31 -12.64 22.02
C GLN A 751 -4.30 -11.49 22.29
N LEU A 752 -4.24 -10.54 21.36
CA LEU A 752 -3.42 -9.32 21.45
C LEU A 752 -4.32 -8.12 21.77
N GLY A 753 -3.93 -7.24 22.70
CA GLY A 753 -4.52 -5.88 22.82
C GLY A 753 -3.89 -4.91 21.79
N ARG A 754 -4.37 -3.71 21.46
CA ARG A 754 -5.69 -3.03 21.53
C ARG A 754 -5.75 -2.06 20.33
N SER A 755 -6.97 -1.65 19.96
CA SER A 755 -7.37 -0.56 19.05
C SER A 755 -6.73 -0.51 17.66
N THR A 756 -7.55 -0.60 16.63
CA THR A 756 -7.21 -0.13 15.28
C THR A 756 -7.85 1.24 15.05
N SER A 757 -7.10 2.19 14.51
CA SER A 757 -7.67 3.39 13.90
C SER A 757 -8.24 2.99 12.55
N GLU A 758 -9.51 3.29 12.31
CA GLU A 758 -10.07 3.17 10.97
C GLU A 758 -9.41 4.23 10.07
N LYS A 759 -8.65 3.77 9.07
CA LYS A 759 -8.04 4.62 8.01
C LYS A 759 -7.18 5.77 8.57
N PRO A 760 -6.06 5.47 9.23
CA PRO A 760 -5.19 6.51 9.77
C PRO A 760 -4.62 7.38 8.64
N ILE A 761 -4.57 8.70 8.86
CA ILE A 761 -4.03 9.66 7.90
C ILE A 761 -2.51 9.66 8.03
N GLY A 762 -1.80 9.47 6.91
CA GLY A 762 -0.33 9.54 6.87
C GLY A 762 0.38 8.37 7.55
N LYS A 763 -0.33 7.27 7.85
CA LYS A 763 0.22 6.08 8.54
C LYS A 763 -0.37 4.80 7.96
N GLY A 764 0.34 3.69 8.13
CA GLY A 764 -0.15 2.36 7.80
C GLY A 764 -1.38 2.00 8.62
N GLU A 765 -2.36 1.37 7.98
CA GLU A 765 -3.49 0.80 8.69
C GLU A 765 -2.99 -0.42 9.47
N ASN A 766 -3.45 -0.66 10.70
CA ASN A 766 -3.03 -1.82 11.51
C ASN A 766 -4.01 -3.00 11.36
N HIS A 767 -3.58 -4.22 11.70
CA HIS A 767 -4.43 -5.42 11.65
C HIS A 767 -5.63 -5.27 12.59
N PRO A 768 -6.88 -5.55 12.15
CA PRO A 768 -8.07 -5.49 13.01
C PRO A 768 -7.91 -6.23 14.34
N ALA A 769 -8.32 -5.60 15.45
CA ALA A 769 -8.25 -6.23 16.76
C ALA A 769 -9.43 -7.19 16.96
N GLY A 770 -9.17 -8.51 16.90
CA GLY A 770 -10.19 -9.52 17.14
C GLY A 770 -10.16 -10.69 16.16
N VAL A 771 -11.25 -11.45 16.15
CA VAL A 771 -11.47 -12.57 15.24
C VAL A 771 -12.16 -12.06 13.98
N MET A 772 -11.49 -12.17 12.84
CA MET A 772 -12.05 -11.80 11.53
C MET A 772 -12.95 -12.91 11.00
N ILE A 773 -14.26 -12.67 10.99
CA ILE A 773 -15.28 -13.63 10.57
C ILE A 773 -15.84 -13.18 9.22
N TYR A 774 -15.47 -13.90 8.16
CA TYR A 774 -16.06 -13.70 6.85
C TYR A 774 -17.35 -14.51 6.70
N TYR A 775 -18.34 -13.92 6.04
CA TYR A 775 -19.58 -14.61 5.70
C TYR A 775 -20.20 -14.07 4.41
N TYR A 776 -21.01 -14.89 3.75
CA TYR A 776 -21.72 -14.59 2.50
C TYR A 776 -23.22 -14.61 2.72
N LEU A 777 -23.91 -13.64 2.12
CA LEU A 777 -25.37 -13.54 2.03
C LEU A 777 -25.77 -13.43 0.56
N LYS A 778 -26.61 -14.36 0.08
CA LYS A 778 -27.09 -14.36 -1.30
C LYS A 778 -28.10 -13.25 -1.57
N ASP A 779 -29.02 -13.08 -0.64
CA ASP A 779 -30.13 -12.12 -0.74
C ASP A 779 -29.80 -10.82 0.01
N ASP A 780 -30.55 -9.78 -0.29
CA ASP A 780 -30.43 -8.50 0.40
C ASP A 780 -30.82 -8.67 1.89
N PRO A 781 -29.99 -8.21 2.85
CA PRO A 781 -30.31 -8.29 4.28
C PRO A 781 -31.70 -7.76 4.65
N ASP A 782 -32.19 -6.73 3.96
CA ASP A 782 -33.53 -6.15 4.22
C ASP A 782 -34.67 -7.09 3.85
N SER A 783 -34.42 -8.05 2.95
CA SER A 783 -35.39 -9.10 2.58
C SER A 783 -35.42 -10.28 3.55
N LEU A 784 -34.44 -10.34 4.47
CA LEU A 784 -34.28 -11.43 5.44
C LEU A 784 -34.91 -11.04 6.79
N LYS A 785 -35.24 -12.03 7.63
CA LYS A 785 -35.90 -11.81 8.93
C LYS A 785 -34.92 -11.37 10.03
N GLY A 786 -34.01 -10.46 9.70
CA GLY A 786 -32.88 -10.06 10.54
C GLY A 786 -31.76 -11.11 10.53
N ILE A 787 -30.54 -10.68 10.26
CA ILE A 787 -29.37 -11.55 10.34
C ILE A 787 -28.86 -11.54 11.77
N GLN A 788 -28.53 -12.72 12.29
CA GLN A 788 -27.91 -12.88 13.60
C GLN A 788 -26.56 -13.58 13.48
N LEU A 789 -25.57 -13.09 14.22
CA LEU A 789 -24.28 -13.74 14.39
C LEU A 789 -24.06 -13.99 15.88
N SER A 790 -24.10 -15.26 16.28
CA SER A 790 -23.90 -15.69 17.67
C SER A 790 -22.50 -16.25 17.85
N ILE A 791 -21.80 -15.81 18.89
CA ILE A 791 -20.53 -16.36 19.32
C ILE A 791 -20.75 -17.21 20.57
N LEU A 792 -20.27 -18.44 20.54
CA LEU A 792 -20.43 -19.43 21.59
C LEU A 792 -19.06 -19.87 22.12
N ASP A 793 -19.00 -20.17 23.41
CA ASP A 793 -17.82 -20.74 24.05
C ASP A 793 -17.66 -22.24 23.77
N SER A 794 -16.61 -22.85 24.32
CA SER A 794 -16.32 -24.28 24.18
C SER A 794 -17.38 -25.22 24.77
N LYS A 795 -18.25 -24.74 25.66
CA LYS A 795 -19.36 -25.50 26.26
C LYS A 795 -20.65 -25.39 25.46
N GLY A 796 -20.69 -24.48 24.48
CA GLY A 796 -21.88 -24.14 23.70
C GLY A 796 -22.73 -23.04 24.32
N ASP A 797 -22.24 -22.37 25.37
CA ASP A 797 -22.92 -21.24 25.97
C ASP A 797 -22.74 -20.00 25.08
N THR A 798 -23.82 -19.26 24.85
CA THR A 798 -23.78 -18.04 24.02
C THR A 798 -23.11 -16.91 24.78
N ILE A 799 -22.02 -16.38 24.22
CA ILE A 799 -21.28 -15.24 24.73
C ILE A 799 -22.01 -13.94 24.34
N LYS A 800 -22.19 -13.73 23.04
CA LYS A 800 -22.88 -12.57 22.46
C LYS A 800 -23.64 -12.97 21.21
N THR A 801 -24.77 -12.31 20.97
CA THR A 801 -25.49 -12.39 19.69
C THR A 801 -25.63 -11.00 19.11
N PHE A 802 -25.03 -10.80 17.94
CA PHE A 802 -25.13 -9.58 17.15
C PHE A 802 -26.31 -9.70 16.19
N SER A 803 -26.97 -8.59 15.87
CA SER A 803 -28.16 -8.59 15.01
C SER A 803 -28.26 -7.33 14.15
N THR A 804 -28.75 -7.46 12.92
CA THR A 804 -29.02 -6.28 12.06
C THR A 804 -30.24 -5.46 12.50
N VAL A 805 -31.14 -6.06 13.30
CA VAL A 805 -32.44 -5.47 13.68
C VAL A 805 -32.58 -5.12 15.17
N THR A 806 -31.55 -5.37 15.98
CA THR A 806 -31.57 -4.99 17.40
C THR A 806 -31.54 -3.47 17.59
N GLN A 807 -32.16 -3.00 18.67
CA GLN A 807 -32.10 -1.60 19.10
C GLN A 807 -30.87 -1.30 19.96
N ASP A 808 -30.19 -2.33 20.46
CA ASP A 808 -28.95 -2.18 21.19
C ASP A 808 -27.79 -1.88 20.24
N LYS A 809 -27.26 -0.66 20.31
CA LYS A 809 -26.15 -0.21 19.45
C LYS A 809 -24.89 -1.05 19.62
N GLU A 810 -24.65 -1.67 20.79
CA GLU A 810 -23.46 -2.51 21.03
C GLU A 810 -23.57 -3.87 20.34
N LEU A 811 -24.79 -4.34 20.08
CA LEU A 811 -25.07 -5.62 19.44
C LEU A 811 -25.51 -5.47 17.98
N LYS A 812 -25.65 -4.23 17.50
CA LYS A 812 -26.06 -3.96 16.13
C LYS A 812 -24.86 -4.00 15.19
N PHE A 813 -25.03 -4.65 14.04
CA PHE A 813 -24.06 -4.61 12.94
C PHE A 813 -24.76 -4.41 11.60
N GLU A 814 -23.99 -3.99 10.60
CA GLU A 814 -24.44 -3.82 9.23
C GLU A 814 -24.01 -5.02 8.37
N ALA A 815 -24.87 -5.40 7.44
CA ALA A 815 -24.60 -6.42 6.45
C ALA A 815 -25.02 -5.90 5.08
N LYS A 816 -24.40 -6.43 4.03
CA LYS A 816 -24.79 -6.22 2.63
C LYS A 816 -25.00 -7.56 1.93
N LYS A 817 -25.70 -7.54 0.80
CA LYS A 817 -25.68 -8.66 -0.15
C LYS A 817 -24.23 -8.92 -0.60
N GLY A 818 -23.88 -10.19 -0.77
CA GLY A 818 -22.52 -10.62 -1.08
C GLY A 818 -21.76 -11.00 0.18
N SER A 819 -20.44 -10.92 0.13
CA SER A 819 -19.62 -11.24 1.28
C SER A 819 -19.45 -10.04 2.21
N ASN A 820 -19.21 -10.35 3.48
CA ASN A 820 -19.14 -9.42 4.59
C ASN A 820 -18.01 -9.86 5.53
N LEU A 821 -17.44 -8.90 6.26
CA LEU A 821 -16.48 -9.13 7.33
C LEU A 821 -17.07 -8.60 8.64
N PHE A 822 -17.12 -9.44 9.66
CA PHE A 822 -17.41 -9.05 11.03
C PHE A 822 -16.19 -9.33 11.90
N VAL A 823 -15.73 -8.33 12.66
CA VAL A 823 -14.59 -8.50 13.58
C VAL A 823 -15.13 -8.58 15.00
N TRP A 824 -15.06 -9.77 15.61
CA TRP A 824 -15.41 -9.92 17.02
C TRP A 824 -14.23 -9.49 17.89
N ASP A 825 -14.44 -8.45 18.68
CA ASP A 825 -13.48 -7.85 19.62
C ASP A 825 -13.06 -8.76 20.80
N MET A 826 -13.57 -9.98 20.85
CA MET A 826 -13.34 -10.99 21.88
C MET A 826 -13.90 -10.62 23.26
N TYR A 827 -14.62 -9.52 23.40
CA TYR A 827 -15.20 -9.11 24.68
C TYR A 827 -16.49 -9.89 24.96
N TYR A 828 -16.62 -10.40 26.19
CA TYR A 828 -17.89 -10.85 26.76
C TYR A 828 -18.83 -9.64 27.02
N PRO A 829 -20.11 -9.87 27.34
CA PRO A 829 -21.06 -8.79 27.61
C PRO A 829 -20.57 -7.80 28.68
N SER A 830 -20.84 -6.52 28.43
CA SER A 830 -20.59 -5.44 29.37
C SER A 830 -21.49 -5.58 30.61
N PRO A 831 -21.07 -5.14 31.81
CA PRO A 831 -21.96 -5.00 32.95
C PRO A 831 -23.09 -4.00 32.68
N GLU A 832 -24.14 -4.06 33.51
CA GLU A 832 -25.31 -3.18 33.40
C GLU A 832 -24.90 -1.69 33.40
N LYS A 833 -25.60 -0.83 32.63
CA LYS A 833 -25.37 0.62 32.59
C LYS A 833 -26.63 1.42 32.90
N PHE A 834 -26.51 2.63 33.43
CA PHE A 834 -27.63 3.55 33.66
C PHE A 834 -27.34 4.95 33.11
N ASP A 835 -28.41 5.73 32.87
CA ASP A 835 -28.29 7.04 32.23
C ASP A 835 -27.55 8.06 33.09
N GLY A 836 -26.68 8.85 32.46
CA GLY A 836 -25.88 9.88 33.14
C GLY A 836 -24.73 9.33 34.00
N MET A 837 -24.32 8.07 33.78
CA MET A 837 -23.16 7.49 34.44
C MET A 837 -21.86 8.13 33.95
N ILE A 838 -21.02 8.56 34.89
CA ILE A 838 -19.68 9.09 34.65
C ILE A 838 -18.70 8.31 35.54
N LEU A 839 -17.69 7.71 34.91
CA LEU A 839 -16.63 6.95 35.57
C LEU A 839 -15.27 7.59 35.27
N TRP A 840 -14.38 7.58 36.26
CA TRP A 840 -12.98 8.01 36.11
C TRP A 840 -12.04 6.85 36.41
N GLY A 841 -11.15 6.52 35.48
CA GLY A 841 -10.26 5.35 35.59
C GLY A 841 -10.96 3.98 35.55
N GLY A 842 -12.29 3.95 35.62
CA GLY A 842 -13.12 2.76 35.43
C GLY A 842 -13.62 2.60 33.99
N GLY A 843 -14.03 1.39 33.65
CA GLY A 843 -14.62 1.04 32.36
C GLY A 843 -15.67 -0.05 32.51
N LEU A 844 -16.48 -0.23 31.46
CA LEU A 844 -17.57 -1.23 31.41
C LEU A 844 -17.32 -2.26 30.31
N SER A 845 -16.08 -2.49 29.88
CA SER A 845 -15.79 -3.58 28.94
C SER A 845 -15.87 -4.92 29.66
N GLY A 846 -16.52 -5.93 29.08
CA GLY A 846 -16.54 -7.32 29.56
C GLY A 846 -15.12 -7.93 29.73
N PRO A 847 -14.97 -9.14 30.30
CA PRO A 847 -13.70 -9.85 30.20
C PRO A 847 -13.43 -10.25 28.75
N ILE A 848 -12.16 -10.28 28.35
CA ILE A 848 -11.75 -10.79 27.03
C ILE A 848 -11.75 -12.32 27.08
N ALA A 849 -12.26 -12.95 26.01
CA ALA A 849 -12.22 -14.38 25.79
C ALA A 849 -10.80 -14.95 25.98
N THR A 850 -10.69 -16.05 26.73
CA THR A 850 -9.42 -16.73 26.97
C THR A 850 -8.96 -17.51 25.73
N PRO A 851 -7.66 -17.80 25.59
CA PRO A 851 -7.17 -18.70 24.54
C PRO A 851 -7.90 -20.04 24.58
N GLY A 852 -8.37 -20.52 23.42
CA GLY A 852 -9.23 -21.69 23.37
C GLY A 852 -10.08 -21.79 22.11
N LYS A 853 -10.98 -22.77 22.10
CA LYS A 853 -11.90 -23.06 20.98
C LYS A 853 -13.25 -22.39 21.19
N TYR A 854 -13.78 -21.83 20.12
CA TYR A 854 -15.04 -21.11 20.08
C TYR A 854 -15.83 -21.49 18.82
N LYS A 855 -17.11 -21.13 18.78
CA LYS A 855 -17.98 -21.35 17.63
C LYS A 855 -18.68 -20.04 17.24
N ALA A 856 -18.80 -19.81 15.94
CA ALA A 856 -19.63 -18.74 15.37
C ALA A 856 -20.81 -19.37 14.61
N VAL A 857 -22.02 -18.84 14.83
CA VAL A 857 -23.25 -19.28 14.19
C VAL A 857 -23.93 -18.09 13.52
N LEU A 858 -24.03 -18.13 12.20
CA LEU A 858 -24.75 -17.17 11.39
C LEU A 858 -26.17 -17.70 11.11
N SER A 859 -27.20 -16.87 11.30
CA SER A 859 -28.59 -17.22 11.04
C SER A 859 -29.30 -16.13 10.24
N SER A 860 -30.12 -16.52 9.26
CA SER A 860 -31.04 -15.65 8.53
C SER A 860 -32.49 -15.71 9.04
N GLY A 861 -32.70 -16.42 10.16
CA GLY A 861 -34.01 -16.73 10.74
C GLY A 861 -34.73 -17.93 10.11
N VAL A 862 -34.26 -18.43 8.95
CA VAL A 862 -34.77 -19.63 8.28
C VAL A 862 -33.70 -20.72 8.16
N GLU A 863 -32.47 -20.30 7.82
CA GLU A 863 -31.31 -21.18 7.72
C GLU A 863 -30.21 -20.69 8.66
N PHE A 864 -29.30 -21.60 9.02
CA PHE A 864 -28.10 -21.27 9.77
C PHE A 864 -26.86 -21.91 9.14
N SER A 865 -25.71 -21.28 9.33
CA SER A 865 -24.38 -21.78 8.98
C SER A 865 -23.47 -21.57 10.19
N GLU A 866 -22.67 -22.58 10.55
CA GLU A 866 -21.77 -22.49 11.70
C GLU A 866 -20.33 -22.87 11.35
N THR A 867 -19.39 -22.36 12.14
CA THR A 867 -17.97 -22.72 12.05
C THR A 867 -17.32 -22.66 13.42
N ASN A 868 -16.25 -23.44 13.61
CA ASN A 868 -15.37 -23.32 14.76
C ASN A 868 -14.20 -22.38 14.45
N PHE A 869 -13.59 -21.83 15.48
CA PHE A 869 -12.33 -21.08 15.38
C PHE A 869 -11.54 -21.18 16.69
N THR A 870 -10.26 -20.82 16.64
CA THR A 870 -9.36 -20.86 17.81
C THR A 870 -8.76 -19.49 18.08
N ILE A 871 -8.76 -19.09 19.35
CA ILE A 871 -7.99 -17.97 19.88
C ILE A 871 -6.69 -18.53 20.46
N LEU A 872 -5.55 -18.04 19.98
CA LEU A 872 -4.21 -18.41 20.41
C LEU A 872 -3.66 -17.43 21.44
N LYS A 873 -2.77 -17.93 22.31
CA LYS A 873 -1.95 -17.11 23.22
C LYS A 873 -1.02 -16.20 22.41
N ASP A 874 -0.70 -15.04 22.96
CA ASP A 874 0.44 -14.28 22.48
C ASP A 874 1.72 -15.12 22.66
N PRO A 875 2.43 -15.51 21.58
CA PRO A 875 3.62 -16.34 21.67
C PRO A 875 4.80 -15.64 22.35
N ARG A 876 4.74 -14.34 22.61
CA ARG A 876 5.72 -13.59 23.41
C ARG A 876 5.47 -13.72 24.91
N SER A 877 4.28 -14.16 25.30
CA SER A 877 3.84 -14.21 26.70
C SER A 877 4.21 -15.53 27.38
N ASP A 878 4.62 -15.45 28.64
CA ASP A 878 4.90 -16.60 29.52
C ASP A 878 3.68 -17.03 30.38
N ILE A 879 2.51 -16.43 30.14
CA ILE A 879 1.30 -16.61 30.94
C ILE A 879 0.66 -18.00 30.71
N SER A 880 0.28 -18.66 31.81
CA SER A 880 -0.36 -19.97 31.79
C SER A 880 -1.86 -19.90 31.42
N ASP A 881 -2.46 -21.02 31.02
CA ASP A 881 -3.91 -21.07 30.77
C ASP A 881 -4.71 -20.79 32.06
N GLU A 882 -4.18 -21.26 33.19
CA GLU A 882 -4.72 -21.03 34.52
C GLU A 882 -4.75 -19.54 34.87
N ASP A 883 -3.72 -18.78 34.51
CA ASP A 883 -3.63 -17.34 34.76
C ASP A 883 -4.63 -16.55 33.92
N TYR A 884 -4.77 -16.89 32.63
CA TYR A 884 -5.81 -16.31 31.77
C TYR A 884 -7.20 -16.56 32.36
N GLN A 885 -7.46 -17.78 32.84
CA GLN A 885 -8.72 -18.13 33.47
C GLN A 885 -8.94 -17.40 34.81
N ALA A 886 -7.89 -17.24 35.63
CA ALA A 886 -7.96 -16.50 36.89
C ALA A 886 -8.31 -15.03 36.66
N LYS A 887 -7.68 -14.39 35.67
CA LYS A 887 -8.00 -13.03 35.24
C LYS A 887 -9.43 -12.92 34.74
N PHE A 888 -9.86 -13.82 33.85
CA PHE A 888 -11.23 -13.87 33.33
C PHE A 888 -12.26 -13.95 34.45
N ASN A 889 -12.07 -14.89 35.40
CA ASN A 889 -12.97 -15.10 36.53
C ASN A 889 -13.03 -13.87 37.44
N PHE A 890 -11.87 -13.27 37.76
CA PHE A 890 -11.81 -12.07 38.60
C PHE A 890 -12.60 -10.91 38.01
N ILE A 891 -12.42 -10.63 36.72
CA ILE A 891 -13.12 -9.55 36.02
C ILE A 891 -14.62 -9.84 35.95
N THR A 892 -14.99 -11.08 35.61
CA THR A 892 -16.40 -11.53 35.56
C THR A 892 -17.12 -11.29 36.88
N ASP A 893 -16.50 -11.69 38.00
CA ASP A 893 -17.07 -11.51 39.33
C ASP A 893 -17.26 -10.03 39.68
N CYS A 894 -16.24 -9.20 39.42
CA CYS A 894 -16.32 -7.77 39.70
C CYS A 894 -17.42 -7.10 38.87
N GLN A 895 -17.61 -7.51 37.62
CA GLN A 895 -18.67 -7.01 36.75
C GLN A 895 -20.07 -7.48 37.17
N SER A 896 -20.19 -8.70 37.66
CA SER A 896 -21.44 -9.20 38.23
C SER A 896 -21.89 -8.33 39.41
N LYS A 897 -20.96 -8.04 40.33
CA LYS A 897 -21.22 -7.15 41.47
C LYS A 897 -21.49 -5.70 41.03
N LEU A 898 -20.79 -5.22 40.01
CA LEU A 898 -21.02 -3.89 39.44
C LEU A 898 -22.41 -3.79 38.80
N SER A 899 -22.85 -4.84 38.09
CA SER A 899 -24.19 -4.90 37.50
C SER A 899 -25.28 -4.90 38.57
N GLU A 900 -25.11 -5.68 39.64
CA GLU A 900 -26.00 -5.64 40.80
C GLU A 900 -26.09 -4.23 41.40
N THR A 901 -24.95 -3.54 41.52
CA THR A 901 -24.88 -2.16 42.00
C THR A 901 -25.64 -1.19 41.09
N HIS A 902 -25.48 -1.33 39.78
CA HIS A 902 -26.13 -0.46 38.80
C HIS A 902 -27.64 -0.72 38.69
N LEU A 903 -28.07 -1.97 38.79
CA LEU A 903 -29.49 -2.32 38.90
C LEU A 903 -30.11 -1.72 40.17
N ALA A 904 -29.42 -1.77 41.30
CA ALA A 904 -29.87 -1.13 42.53
C ALA A 904 -30.05 0.39 42.37
N ILE A 905 -29.12 1.08 41.71
CA ILE A 905 -29.24 2.51 41.40
C ILE A 905 -30.44 2.78 40.47
N LYS A 906 -30.66 1.93 39.45
CA LYS A 906 -31.86 2.04 38.59
C LYS A 906 -33.14 1.90 39.40
N SER A 907 -33.20 0.91 40.29
CA SER A 907 -34.36 0.71 41.18
C SER A 907 -34.57 1.92 42.10
N ILE A 908 -33.51 2.48 42.69
CA ILE A 908 -33.59 3.72 43.49
C ILE A 908 -34.19 4.86 42.67
N ARG A 909 -33.64 5.16 41.49
CA ARG A 909 -34.10 6.26 40.63
C ARG A 909 -35.54 6.08 40.16
N LYS A 910 -35.91 4.85 39.78
CA LYS A 910 -37.28 4.51 39.38
C LYS A 910 -38.26 4.71 40.55
N THR A 911 -37.90 4.27 41.75
CA THR A 911 -38.73 4.45 42.95
C THR A 911 -38.87 5.92 43.32
N LYS A 912 -37.78 6.69 43.35
CA LYS A 912 -37.81 8.14 43.59
C LYS A 912 -38.72 8.86 42.61
N LYS A 913 -38.60 8.54 41.31
CA LYS A 913 -39.50 9.08 40.29
C LYS A 913 -40.96 8.70 40.52
N SER A 914 -41.23 7.44 40.90
CA SER A 914 -42.59 7.00 41.19
C SER A 914 -43.19 7.73 42.40
N ILE A 915 -42.39 7.99 43.44
CA ILE A 915 -42.80 8.79 44.60
C ILE A 915 -43.12 10.22 44.17
N ASP A 916 -42.24 10.86 43.40
CA ASP A 916 -42.44 12.22 42.87
C ASP A 916 -43.69 12.32 41.98
N ASP A 917 -43.87 11.36 41.06
CA ASP A 917 -45.03 11.28 40.18
C ASP A 917 -46.34 11.20 41.00
N VAL A 918 -46.38 10.39 42.08
CA VAL A 918 -47.55 10.32 42.97
C VAL A 918 -47.74 11.62 43.74
N LEU A 919 -46.70 12.13 44.41
CA LEU A 919 -46.79 13.34 45.22
C LEU A 919 -47.18 14.57 44.41
N SER A 920 -46.76 14.66 43.14
CA SER A 920 -47.12 15.77 42.23
C SER A 920 -48.62 15.88 41.95
N THR A 921 -49.38 14.81 42.19
CA THR A 921 -50.84 14.77 42.02
C THR A 921 -51.61 15.10 43.30
N LEU A 922 -50.92 15.28 44.43
CA LEU A 922 -51.52 15.45 45.76
C LEU A 922 -51.30 16.86 46.32
N SER A 923 -52.29 17.37 47.06
CA SER A 923 -52.12 18.60 47.85
C SER A 923 -51.21 18.33 49.05
N LYS A 924 -50.09 19.05 49.13
CA LYS A 924 -49.16 18.98 50.26
C LYS A 924 -49.79 19.44 51.58
N GLU A 925 -50.77 20.34 51.52
CA GLU A 925 -51.46 20.85 52.71
C GLU A 925 -52.37 19.81 53.36
N GLU A 926 -52.99 18.96 52.54
CA GLU A 926 -53.93 17.93 52.96
C GLU A 926 -53.24 16.61 53.35
N ASN A 927 -52.03 16.36 52.84
CA ASN A 927 -51.31 15.08 52.98
C ASN A 927 -49.95 15.22 53.70
N LYS A 928 -49.84 16.12 54.69
CA LYS A 928 -48.55 16.48 55.33
C LYS A 928 -47.74 15.30 55.87
N GLU A 929 -48.41 14.31 56.48
CA GLU A 929 -47.76 13.11 57.03
C GLU A 929 -47.19 12.21 55.94
N LEU A 930 -47.93 12.02 54.84
CA LEU A 930 -47.47 11.29 53.66
C LEU A 930 -46.25 11.98 53.02
N PHE A 931 -46.30 13.31 52.83
CA PHE A 931 -45.16 14.05 52.27
C PHE A 931 -43.92 13.95 53.18
N ALA A 932 -44.08 14.06 54.50
CA ALA A 932 -42.96 13.94 55.44
C ALA A 932 -42.35 12.53 55.42
N TYR A 933 -43.18 11.49 55.38
CA TYR A 933 -42.70 10.11 55.29
C TYR A 933 -42.03 9.83 53.94
N ALA A 934 -42.62 10.29 52.82
CA ALA A 934 -42.04 10.18 51.49
C ALA A 934 -40.69 10.89 51.38
N ASP A 935 -40.57 12.11 51.92
CA ASP A 935 -39.31 12.85 52.00
C ASP A 935 -38.24 12.07 52.79
N SER A 936 -38.63 11.38 53.88
CA SER A 936 -37.71 10.53 54.66
C SER A 936 -37.21 9.32 53.87
N VAL A 937 -38.08 8.70 53.06
CA VAL A 937 -37.73 7.57 52.21
C VAL A 937 -36.81 8.02 51.08
N VAL A 938 -37.14 9.12 50.39
CA VAL A 938 -36.30 9.71 49.34
C VAL A 938 -34.93 10.09 49.87
N THR A 939 -34.85 10.71 51.05
CA THR A 939 -33.56 11.05 51.71
C THR A 939 -32.72 9.80 51.98
N SER A 940 -33.34 8.71 52.42
CA SER A 940 -32.65 7.44 52.67
C SER A 940 -32.15 6.80 51.36
N LEU A 941 -32.98 6.84 50.31
CA LEU A 941 -32.61 6.41 48.97
C LEU A 941 -31.48 7.25 48.36
N ASP A 942 -31.50 8.58 48.53
CA ASP A 942 -30.45 9.50 48.09
C ASP A 942 -29.10 9.21 48.74
N LYS A 943 -29.12 8.91 50.04
CA LYS A 943 -27.91 8.55 50.77
C LYS A 943 -27.27 7.29 50.20
N ILE A 944 -28.09 6.25 49.95
CA ILE A 944 -27.61 4.99 49.37
C ILE A 944 -27.12 5.21 47.93
N GLU A 945 -27.89 5.93 47.10
CA GLU A 945 -27.49 6.24 45.72
C GLU A 945 -26.14 6.96 45.70
N ASN A 946 -25.93 7.93 46.59
CA ASN A 946 -24.70 8.70 46.66
C ASN A 946 -23.50 7.89 47.17
N GLU A 947 -23.70 6.85 48.00
CA GLU A 947 -22.60 5.96 48.40
C GLU A 947 -22.24 4.95 47.31
N LEU A 948 -23.23 4.48 46.56
CA LEU A 948 -23.01 3.59 45.42
C LEU A 948 -22.42 4.33 44.20
N TYR A 949 -22.90 5.55 43.91
CA TYR A 949 -22.52 6.39 42.77
C TYR A 949 -22.41 7.88 43.12
N GLN A 950 -21.42 8.59 42.55
CA GLN A 950 -21.25 10.02 42.78
C GLN A 950 -22.30 10.84 42.00
N THR A 951 -23.42 11.14 42.66
CA THR A 951 -24.59 11.83 42.05
C THR A 951 -24.33 13.26 41.61
N LYS A 952 -23.24 13.90 42.08
CA LYS A 952 -22.87 15.27 41.68
C LYS A 952 -22.21 15.35 40.30
N ASN A 953 -21.78 14.22 39.73
CA ASN A 953 -21.10 14.20 38.44
C ASN A 953 -22.05 14.63 37.31
N ARG A 954 -21.61 15.63 36.55
CA ARG A 954 -22.27 16.14 35.32
C ARG A 954 -21.30 16.25 34.15
N SER A 955 -19.99 16.22 34.40
CA SER A 955 -18.91 16.31 33.44
C SER A 955 -17.88 15.19 33.67
N PRO A 956 -17.21 14.67 32.62
CA PRO A 956 -16.20 13.61 32.74
C PRO A 956 -15.04 13.89 33.70
N GLN A 957 -14.75 15.15 34.02
CA GLN A 957 -13.68 15.54 34.95
C GLN A 957 -14.18 15.89 36.37
N ASP A 958 -15.50 15.88 36.63
CA ASP A 958 -16.05 16.09 37.97
C ASP A 958 -15.56 15.09 39.03
N PRO A 959 -15.18 13.84 38.69
CA PRO A 959 -14.50 12.94 39.63
C PRO A 959 -13.22 13.49 40.27
N LEU A 960 -12.63 14.57 39.73
CA LEU A 960 -11.53 15.29 40.38
C LEU A 960 -12.02 16.22 41.51
N ASN A 961 -13.24 16.74 41.41
CA ASN A 961 -13.86 17.64 42.39
C ASN A 961 -14.64 16.87 43.47
N TYR A 962 -15.19 15.71 43.11
CA TYR A 962 -16.01 14.88 43.98
C TYR A 962 -15.46 13.46 44.04
N PRO A 963 -15.12 12.93 45.23
CA PRO A 963 -14.55 11.60 45.35
C PRO A 963 -15.40 10.54 44.66
N ILE A 964 -14.74 9.66 43.90
CA ILE A 964 -15.38 8.51 43.27
C ILE A 964 -15.98 7.57 44.32
N LYS A 965 -17.08 6.92 43.96
CA LYS A 965 -17.89 6.07 44.83
C LYS A 965 -17.75 4.60 44.48
N MET A 966 -18.45 3.72 45.20
CA MET A 966 -18.18 2.28 45.20
C MET A 966 -18.23 1.66 43.80
N ASN A 967 -19.21 2.06 42.98
CA ASN A 967 -19.33 1.54 41.61
C ASN A 967 -18.10 1.88 40.76
N ASN A 968 -17.60 3.11 40.84
CA ASN A 968 -16.43 3.54 40.10
C ASN A 968 -15.15 2.90 40.67
N ARG A 969 -15.00 2.80 42.00
CA ARG A 969 -13.85 2.12 42.62
C ARG A 969 -13.75 0.66 42.17
N LEU A 970 -14.86 -0.06 42.18
CA LEU A 970 -14.92 -1.44 41.68
C LEU A 970 -14.68 -1.53 40.17
N SER A 971 -15.29 -0.64 39.38
CA SER A 971 -15.06 -0.56 37.93
C SER A 971 -13.60 -0.26 37.58
N ALA A 972 -12.92 0.61 38.33
CA ALA A 972 -11.50 0.90 38.17
C ALA A 972 -10.63 -0.33 38.49
N LEU A 973 -10.97 -1.09 39.53
CA LEU A 973 -10.32 -2.37 39.84
C LEU A 973 -10.48 -3.39 38.70
N CYS A 974 -11.69 -3.51 38.12
CA CYS A 974 -11.93 -4.37 36.96
C CYS A 974 -10.99 -3.99 35.80
N ASN A 975 -10.92 -2.70 35.50
CA ASN A 975 -10.18 -2.19 34.36
C ASN A 975 -8.67 -2.36 34.58
N LEU A 976 -8.18 -2.17 35.81
CA LEU A 976 -6.79 -2.42 36.17
C LEU A 976 -6.40 -3.89 35.91
N ALA A 977 -7.25 -4.84 36.33
CA ALA A 977 -7.05 -6.26 36.02
C ALA A 977 -7.12 -6.53 34.51
N GLN A 978 -7.99 -5.83 33.78
CA GLN A 978 -8.16 -5.98 32.33
C GLN A 978 -6.90 -5.57 31.53
N TYR A 979 -6.23 -4.49 31.93
CA TYR A 979 -5.00 -3.97 31.28
C TYR A 979 -3.72 -4.71 31.66
N SER A 980 -3.70 -5.40 32.79
CA SER A 980 -2.55 -6.22 33.19
C SER A 980 -2.48 -7.47 32.34
N ASP A 981 -1.32 -7.81 31.78
CA ASP A 981 -1.15 -9.11 31.11
C ASP A 981 -1.26 -10.26 32.13
N TYR A 982 -0.62 -10.10 33.29
CA TYR A 982 -0.55 -11.08 34.38
C TYR A 982 -1.86 -11.26 35.17
N PRO A 983 -2.01 -12.38 35.90
CA PRO A 983 -3.19 -12.63 36.75
C PRO A 983 -3.33 -11.57 37.85
N PRO A 984 -4.56 -11.39 38.40
CA PRO A 984 -4.81 -10.42 39.46
C PRO A 984 -3.92 -10.64 40.69
N THR A 985 -3.39 -9.56 41.26
CA THR A 985 -2.53 -9.63 42.44
C THR A 985 -3.33 -9.90 43.71
N ASN A 986 -2.67 -10.34 44.78
CA ASN A 986 -3.32 -10.53 46.09
C ASN A 986 -4.03 -9.26 46.58
N GLN A 987 -3.43 -8.08 46.38
CA GLN A 987 -4.04 -6.80 46.76
C GLN A 987 -5.30 -6.50 45.95
N MET A 988 -5.39 -6.94 44.69
CA MET A 988 -6.63 -6.82 43.92
C MET A 988 -7.74 -7.69 44.52
N TYR A 989 -7.43 -8.91 44.97
CA TYR A 989 -8.41 -9.77 45.66
C TYR A 989 -8.84 -9.19 47.02
N GLU A 990 -7.89 -8.71 47.82
CA GLU A 990 -8.18 -8.06 49.10
C GLU A 990 -9.08 -6.83 48.92
N PHE A 991 -8.72 -5.94 47.99
CA PHE A 991 -9.52 -4.74 47.71
C PHE A 991 -10.89 -5.08 47.11
N LYS A 992 -10.99 -6.09 46.24
CA LYS A 992 -12.28 -6.59 45.73
C LYS A 992 -13.18 -7.05 46.88
N ALA A 993 -12.64 -7.79 47.84
CA ALA A 993 -13.40 -8.26 49.00
C ALA A 993 -13.90 -7.09 49.86
N GLU A 994 -13.04 -6.10 50.13
CA GLU A 994 -13.38 -4.88 50.86
C GLU A 994 -14.52 -4.11 50.17
N ILE A 995 -14.34 -3.73 48.91
CA ILE A 995 -15.32 -2.90 48.19
C ILE A 995 -16.64 -3.64 47.96
N THR A 996 -16.60 -4.96 47.77
CA THR A 996 -17.80 -5.78 47.63
C THR A 996 -18.60 -5.82 48.93
N ALA A 997 -17.92 -5.94 50.08
CA ALA A 997 -18.58 -5.90 51.38
C ALA A 997 -19.23 -4.53 51.65
N GLU A 998 -18.58 -3.43 51.26
CA GLU A 998 -19.15 -2.08 51.34
C GLU A 998 -20.43 -1.95 50.49
N ILE A 999 -20.40 -2.47 49.25
CA ILE A 999 -21.57 -2.50 48.35
C ILE A 999 -22.69 -3.35 48.96
N ASP A 1000 -22.39 -4.55 49.44
CA ASP A 1000 -23.38 -5.46 50.02
C ASP A 1000 -24.09 -4.85 51.23
N GLN A 1001 -23.39 -4.05 52.02
CA GLN A 1001 -23.99 -3.29 53.12
C GLN A 1001 -25.05 -2.29 52.60
N GLN A 1002 -24.73 -1.52 51.56
CA GLN A 1002 -25.68 -0.58 50.96
C GLN A 1002 -26.87 -1.28 50.30
N LEU A 1003 -26.62 -2.40 49.62
CA LEU A 1003 -27.68 -3.23 49.01
C LEU A 1003 -28.61 -3.83 50.07
N LYS A 1004 -28.06 -4.23 51.23
CA LYS A 1004 -28.88 -4.71 52.36
C LYS A 1004 -29.77 -3.59 52.91
N SER A 1005 -29.22 -2.39 53.15
CA SER A 1005 -30.03 -1.24 53.58
C SER A 1005 -31.11 -0.87 52.57
N LEU A 1006 -30.82 -0.99 51.27
CA LEU A 1006 -31.81 -0.77 50.23
C LEU A 1006 -32.93 -1.81 50.28
N LYS A 1007 -32.59 -3.10 50.43
CA LYS A 1007 -33.57 -4.18 50.59
C LYS A 1007 -34.47 -3.96 51.81
N GLU A 1008 -33.91 -3.45 52.92
CA GLU A 1008 -34.70 -3.11 54.12
C GLU A 1008 -35.74 -2.03 53.80
N ILE A 1009 -35.36 -0.92 53.14
CA ILE A 1009 -36.30 0.14 52.71
C ILE A 1009 -37.43 -0.41 51.84
N PHE A 1010 -37.12 -1.29 50.89
CA PHE A 1010 -38.14 -1.89 50.03
C PHE A 1010 -39.06 -2.88 50.76
N ASN A 1011 -38.60 -3.49 51.86
CA ASN A 1011 -39.38 -4.45 52.64
C ASN A 1011 -40.20 -3.80 53.76
N THR A 1012 -39.78 -2.62 54.26
CA THR A 1012 -40.45 -1.94 55.39
C THR A 1012 -41.10 -0.63 54.95
N ASP A 1013 -40.31 0.27 54.37
CA ASP A 1013 -40.73 1.67 54.21
C ASP A 1013 -41.59 1.87 52.98
N ILE A 1014 -41.29 1.18 51.86
CA ILE A 1014 -42.13 1.23 50.65
C ILE A 1014 -43.54 0.65 50.90
N PRO A 1015 -43.70 -0.49 51.59
CA PRO A 1015 -45.03 -0.98 51.99
C PRO A 1015 -45.80 -0.01 52.90
N GLU A 1016 -45.14 0.61 53.88
CA GLU A 1016 -45.81 1.58 54.76
C GLU A 1016 -46.18 2.86 54.00
N LEU A 1017 -45.30 3.33 53.09
CA LEU A 1017 -45.61 4.46 52.21
C LEU A 1017 -46.81 4.15 51.31
N ASN A 1018 -46.90 2.93 50.77
CA ASN A 1018 -48.06 2.48 49.99
C ASN A 1018 -49.36 2.43 50.81
N LYS A 1019 -49.28 2.06 52.09
CA LYS A 1019 -50.42 2.08 53.00
C LYS A 1019 -50.93 3.51 53.23
N LEU A 1020 -50.02 4.47 53.42
CA LEU A 1020 -50.37 5.89 53.53
C LEU A 1020 -50.97 6.44 52.22
N ILE A 1021 -50.43 6.07 51.05
CA ILE A 1021 -50.97 6.48 49.74
C ILE A 1021 -52.39 5.93 49.51
N ASN A 1022 -52.64 4.68 49.88
CA ASN A 1022 -53.96 4.05 49.73
C ASN A 1022 -55.02 4.69 50.65
N GLN A 1023 -54.62 5.21 51.81
CA GLN A 1023 -55.52 5.95 52.71
C GLN A 1023 -55.96 7.30 52.13
N SER A 1024 -55.24 7.83 51.14
CA SER A 1024 -55.59 9.05 50.41
C SER A 1024 -56.46 8.79 49.15
N GLU A 1025 -56.92 7.56 48.89
CA GLU A 1025 -57.71 7.13 47.72
C GLU A 1025 -56.99 7.13 46.33
N TYR A 1026 -55.65 7.05 46.29
CA TYR A 1026 -54.87 7.03 45.03
C TYR A 1026 -54.20 5.68 44.74
N LYS A 1027 -53.67 5.52 43.52
CA LYS A 1027 -52.98 4.29 43.09
C LYS A 1027 -51.67 4.09 43.89
N PRO A 1028 -51.42 2.89 44.44
CA PRO A 1028 -50.17 2.59 45.14
C PRO A 1028 -48.96 2.60 44.18
N LEU A 1029 -47.78 2.83 44.75
CA LEU A 1029 -46.50 2.75 44.03
C LEU A 1029 -46.28 1.32 43.55
N ASN A 1030 -46.07 1.16 42.25
CA ASN A 1030 -45.60 -0.10 41.66
C ASN A 1030 -44.07 -0.15 41.70
N ALA A 1031 -43.52 -0.27 42.90
CA ALA A 1031 -42.09 -0.38 43.17
C ALA A 1031 -41.77 -1.78 43.69
N THR A 1032 -41.10 -2.58 42.86
CA THR A 1032 -40.54 -3.88 43.23
C THR A 1032 -39.03 -3.78 43.19
N TYR A 1033 -38.34 -4.32 44.21
CA TYR A 1033 -36.89 -4.39 44.26
C TYR A 1033 -36.34 -5.43 43.29
#